data_AF-A0A1J5CE82-F1
#
_entry.id   AF-A0A1J5CE82-F1
#
_cell.length_a   1.000
_cell.length_b   1.000
_cell.length_c   1.000
_cell.angle_alpha   90.00
_cell.angle_beta   90.00
_cell.angle_gamma   90.00
#
_symmetry.space_group_name_H-M   'P 1'
#
loop_
_entity.id
_entity.type
_entity.pdbx_description
1 polymer ?
#
loop_
_entity_poly.entity_id
_entity_poly.type
_entity_poly.pdbx_seq_one_letter_code
_entity_poly.pdbx_strand_id
1 'polypeptide(L)'
;MFEKTATAVSPQREKEILEFWAKERIFWESMKIRENGPRFVFFEGPPTANGTPHPGHVLTKAMKDLIPRYKTMCGYYVGRKAGWDTHGLPVELEIERQLGLEGKQDIEKYGIEKFIRKCRESIFKYEKEWRAMVDRGGFWIDMDDPYITCSNKYIESVWWMLGQFWKEGMLYEGHKVVPYCPRCGTALSSHEVAQGYDEVEDPSVFVRFKVKGKPDTSFLVWTTTPWTLLSNVAIAVGKDIEYIKVKLENEFLIFAKARWDVLKGKGEIVETYRGEDLKGIDYEPLFNYVKPDRKAYFVILGDFVTTKDGSGIVHIAPAFGEDDYRVGKENNLPVLQPVDLAGKFTDEIEPWRGRFVKDADRDIIKHLKETGQLLFSTLYKHTYPFCWRCHSPLLYYARHSWFIRATAFKDQVIANNDKINWFPAHVKEGRFLNFLENMVDWAISRDRYWGTPLPIWKCACGHQHLIDSIAELKKRSKNCPDDIELHKPYVDQVEITCEKCQGTMKRVPEVIDCWFDSGAMHTAQWHYPFENKEIFEKNFPADFICEAIDQTRGWFYSLLVTGTFLHKAPAFKNVVVLGLICDKNGIKMSKSKGNVLDCMSLFDKYGADAVRWSLYSGTAPWNTRRFHEDGIAEAQSRFLGTLQNVYSFFVLYANIEQFNPTQHKLPIGERSELDRWILSRYNQSVADVRASMDIYDITRSTQIMESLVEDLSNWYVRRSRRRFWTSENTPDKSAAFLTLYEVLVGLAKLSAPFTPFISEDIYRNLVYRLDDATPMSVHLTDYPVADRTLIDPDLVKRMAFVAKAVGLGRAGRNEANLKVRQPLAQIKILVQNESERKILESMKGLISDELNVKNVAPISDASTLTRFVAKPNYRAIGKGPFKSMIPKIKAHFEKIDGNLVQQKIASGNYVFTIDSTEVSLTAADIEISSQATGEFVVQSEGGMTVALDKTLTHPLIIEGLARELVNKIQHIRKEAGFDIVDRISISYWVEDPARQGDIEETIVAHGTYVKQETLARYITTLGDHAAGSPWNINGIQVRIEIKKEQGK
;
A
#
# COMPACT_ATOMS: atom_id res chain seq x y z
N MET A 1 -12.11 -34.52 -23.11
CA MET A 1 -10.84 -33.95 -23.61
C MET A 1 -10.20 -33.10 -22.53
N PHE A 2 -10.89 -32.04 -22.10
CA PHE A 2 -10.51 -31.23 -20.95
C PHE A 2 -11.11 -31.79 -19.65
N GLU A 3 -10.43 -31.58 -18.53
CA GLU A 3 -10.96 -31.89 -17.21
C GLU A 3 -12.11 -30.95 -16.86
N LYS A 4 -13.15 -31.49 -16.21
CA LYS A 4 -14.32 -30.69 -15.81
C LYS A 4 -13.90 -29.65 -14.77
N THR A 5 -14.26 -28.40 -14.99
CA THR A 5 -13.92 -27.30 -14.10
C THR A 5 -14.95 -27.12 -12.99
N ALA A 6 -14.52 -26.52 -11.87
CA ALA A 6 -15.42 -26.04 -10.85
C ALA A 6 -16.22 -24.82 -11.36
N THR A 7 -17.43 -24.64 -10.86
CA THR A 7 -18.29 -23.48 -11.21
C THR A 7 -17.88 -22.19 -10.50
N ALA A 8 -16.96 -22.25 -9.54
CA ALA A 8 -16.45 -21.12 -8.78
C ALA A 8 -14.96 -21.31 -8.47
N VAL A 9 -14.28 -20.20 -8.17
CA VAL A 9 -12.88 -20.19 -7.71
C VAL A 9 -12.81 -20.95 -6.39
N SER A 10 -11.88 -21.91 -6.29
CA SER A 10 -11.79 -22.84 -5.15
C SER A 10 -10.42 -22.79 -4.48
N PRO A 11 -10.33 -22.46 -3.18
CA PRO A 11 -9.10 -22.57 -2.41
C PRO A 11 -8.50 -23.98 -2.39
N GLN A 12 -9.33 -25.02 -2.55
CA GLN A 12 -8.87 -26.40 -2.60
C GLN A 12 -8.02 -26.68 -3.86
N ARG A 13 -8.39 -26.09 -5.00
CA ARG A 13 -7.65 -26.26 -6.25
C ARG A 13 -6.25 -25.65 -6.16
N GLU A 14 -6.10 -24.56 -5.41
CA GLU A 14 -4.77 -23.96 -5.15
C GLU A 14 -3.85 -24.93 -4.40
N LYS A 15 -4.38 -25.73 -3.46
CA LYS A 15 -3.60 -26.72 -2.71
C LYS A 15 -3.05 -27.82 -3.62
N GLU A 16 -3.88 -28.33 -4.54
CA GLU A 16 -3.44 -29.32 -5.54
C GLU A 16 -2.33 -28.77 -6.45
N ILE A 17 -2.41 -27.48 -6.81
CA ILE A 17 -1.39 -26.79 -7.60
C ILE A 17 -0.10 -26.60 -6.78
N LEU A 18 -0.18 -26.27 -5.49
CA LEU A 18 0.98 -26.20 -4.61
C LEU A 18 1.71 -27.54 -4.54
N GLU A 19 0.98 -28.65 -4.36
CA GLU A 19 1.54 -29.99 -4.35
C GLU A 19 2.26 -30.31 -5.67
N PHE A 20 1.64 -29.94 -6.79
CA PHE A 20 2.28 -30.06 -8.10
C PHE A 20 3.56 -29.23 -8.22
N TRP A 21 3.53 -27.94 -7.86
CA TRP A 21 4.71 -27.07 -7.94
C TRP A 21 5.86 -27.58 -7.08
N ALA A 22 5.56 -28.10 -5.89
CA ALA A 22 6.55 -28.68 -5.00
C ALA A 22 7.14 -29.96 -5.60
N LYS A 23 6.29 -30.88 -6.09
CA LYS A 23 6.71 -32.16 -6.66
C LYS A 23 7.59 -31.98 -7.89
N GLU A 24 7.16 -31.16 -8.85
CA GLU A 24 7.88 -30.94 -10.10
C GLU A 24 8.91 -29.80 -10.01
N ARG A 25 9.12 -29.23 -8.81
CA ARG A 25 10.09 -28.16 -8.51
C ARG A 25 9.99 -26.96 -9.47
N ILE A 26 8.77 -26.54 -9.81
CA ILE A 26 8.51 -25.54 -10.86
C ILE A 26 9.23 -24.19 -10.59
N PHE A 27 9.30 -23.75 -9.33
CA PHE A 27 10.07 -22.55 -8.99
C PHE A 27 11.54 -22.64 -9.43
N TRP A 28 12.20 -23.74 -9.11
CA TRP A 28 13.61 -23.97 -9.45
C TRP A 28 13.82 -24.13 -10.95
N GLU A 29 12.96 -24.89 -11.62
CA GLU A 29 13.03 -25.04 -13.07
C GLU A 29 12.81 -23.69 -13.78
N SER A 30 11.94 -22.81 -13.26
CA SER A 30 11.72 -21.47 -13.83
C SER A 30 12.98 -20.58 -13.81
N MET A 31 13.87 -20.76 -12.82
CA MET A 31 15.16 -20.08 -12.77
C MET A 31 16.19 -20.75 -13.67
N LYS A 32 16.23 -22.09 -13.67
CA LYS A 32 17.17 -22.89 -14.44
C LYS A 32 17.04 -22.67 -15.95
N ILE A 33 15.82 -22.63 -16.49
CA ILE A 33 15.61 -22.34 -17.93
C ILE A 33 16.09 -20.94 -18.34
N ARG A 34 16.37 -20.06 -17.38
CA ARG A 34 16.86 -18.69 -17.60
C ARG A 34 18.32 -18.50 -17.18
N GLU A 35 19.05 -19.53 -16.78
CA GLU A 35 20.40 -19.40 -16.19
C GLU A 35 21.40 -18.61 -17.06
N ASN A 36 21.25 -18.69 -18.39
CA ASN A 36 22.07 -18.00 -19.39
C ASN A 36 21.45 -16.68 -19.90
N GLY A 37 20.28 -16.31 -19.39
CA GLY A 37 19.59 -15.07 -19.73
C GLY A 37 20.16 -13.84 -19.00
N PRO A 38 19.72 -12.62 -19.37
CA PRO A 38 20.08 -11.41 -18.63
C PRO A 38 19.63 -11.51 -17.18
N ARG A 39 20.46 -11.02 -16.25
CA ARG A 39 20.11 -11.00 -14.82
C ARG A 39 19.19 -9.82 -14.51
N PHE A 40 18.22 -10.10 -13.66
CA PHE A 40 17.47 -9.08 -12.93
C PHE A 40 17.63 -9.39 -11.45
N VAL A 41 18.40 -8.54 -10.76
CA VAL A 41 18.83 -8.75 -9.39
C VAL A 41 17.75 -8.24 -8.44
N PHE A 42 17.30 -9.11 -7.54
CA PHE A 42 16.28 -8.79 -6.54
C PHE A 42 16.86 -8.97 -5.13
N PHE A 43 16.69 -7.96 -4.26
CA PHE A 43 16.95 -8.12 -2.83
C PHE A 43 15.64 -8.16 -2.04
N GLU A 44 15.51 -9.21 -1.22
CA GLU A 44 14.48 -9.31 -0.20
C GLU A 44 14.98 -8.61 1.07
N GLY A 45 14.26 -7.58 1.54
CA GLY A 45 14.48 -7.04 2.87
C GLY A 45 14.13 -8.10 3.93
N PRO A 46 15.04 -8.37 4.89
CA PRO A 46 14.86 -9.50 5.79
C PRO A 46 13.80 -9.17 6.85
N PRO A 47 12.68 -9.92 6.94
CA PRO A 47 11.77 -9.78 8.06
C PRO A 47 12.45 -10.17 9.38
N THR A 48 12.04 -9.51 10.46
CA THR A 48 12.44 -9.92 11.81
C THR A 48 11.68 -11.18 12.21
N ALA A 49 12.39 -12.24 12.62
CA ALA A 49 11.79 -13.49 13.10
C ALA A 49 11.32 -13.39 14.56
N ASN A 50 10.40 -12.46 14.87
CA ASN A 50 9.93 -12.20 16.24
C ASN A 50 8.39 -12.22 16.40
N GLY A 51 7.65 -12.63 15.36
CA GLY A 51 6.20 -12.66 15.40
C GLY A 51 5.57 -13.31 14.18
N THR A 52 4.29 -13.69 14.34
CA THR A 52 3.44 -14.21 13.26
C THR A 52 3.30 -13.18 12.12
N PRO A 53 3.19 -13.62 10.85
CA PRO A 53 2.91 -12.71 9.75
C PRO A 53 1.52 -12.05 9.87
N HIS A 54 1.33 -10.94 9.15
CA HIS A 54 0.09 -10.14 9.13
C HIS A 54 -0.15 -9.59 7.71
N PRO A 55 -1.32 -9.03 7.38
CA PRO A 55 -1.64 -8.64 6.00
C PRO A 55 -0.63 -7.71 5.34
N GLY A 56 0.02 -6.81 6.10
CA GLY A 56 1.13 -5.99 5.58
C GLY A 56 2.29 -6.81 5.00
N HIS A 57 2.64 -7.95 5.62
CA HIS A 57 3.65 -8.86 5.09
C HIS A 57 3.17 -9.56 3.81
N VAL A 58 1.88 -9.91 3.74
CA VAL A 58 1.27 -10.50 2.52
C VAL A 58 1.35 -9.52 1.36
N LEU A 59 1.05 -8.23 1.57
CA LEU A 59 1.22 -7.19 0.55
C LEU A 59 2.66 -7.10 0.06
N THR A 60 3.61 -6.99 0.99
CA THR A 60 5.03 -6.94 0.63
C THR A 60 5.46 -8.17 -0.17
N LYS A 61 5.13 -9.39 0.29
CA LYS A 61 5.46 -10.64 -0.42
C LYS A 61 4.76 -10.76 -1.78
N ALA A 62 3.51 -10.32 -1.88
CA ALA A 62 2.76 -10.33 -3.13
C ALA A 62 3.41 -9.45 -4.20
N MET A 63 3.97 -8.28 -3.84
CA MET A 63 4.68 -7.41 -4.77
C MET A 63 6.06 -7.98 -5.14
N LYS A 64 6.77 -8.53 -4.14
CA LYS A 64 8.08 -9.18 -4.29
C LYS A 64 8.03 -10.51 -5.03
N ASP A 65 6.87 -11.11 -5.22
CA ASP A 65 6.69 -12.30 -6.06
C ASP A 65 6.22 -11.92 -7.48
N LEU A 66 5.28 -10.97 -7.59
CA LEU A 66 4.72 -10.52 -8.86
C LEU A 66 5.80 -10.00 -9.82
N ILE A 67 6.70 -9.12 -9.36
CA ILE A 67 7.72 -8.51 -10.22
C ILE A 67 8.75 -9.55 -10.68
N PRO A 68 9.37 -10.36 -9.78
CA PRO A 68 10.24 -11.45 -10.20
C PRO A 68 9.58 -12.46 -11.14
N ARG A 69 8.33 -12.87 -10.92
CA ARG A 69 7.62 -13.75 -11.86
C ARG A 69 7.50 -13.13 -13.24
N TYR A 70 7.05 -11.87 -13.32
CA TYR A 70 6.96 -11.14 -14.57
C TYR A 70 8.32 -11.07 -15.29
N LYS A 71 9.40 -10.75 -14.58
CA LYS A 71 10.75 -10.66 -15.17
C LYS A 71 11.29 -12.04 -15.59
N THR A 72 11.06 -13.10 -14.82
CA THR A 72 11.41 -14.48 -15.21
C THR A 72 10.69 -14.90 -16.50
N MET A 73 9.40 -14.62 -16.61
CA MET A 73 8.63 -14.89 -17.84
C MET A 73 9.06 -13.98 -19.00
N CYS A 74 9.61 -12.79 -18.74
CA CYS A 74 10.22 -11.93 -19.76
C CYS A 74 11.64 -12.37 -20.17
N GLY A 75 12.13 -13.54 -19.70
CA GLY A 75 13.42 -14.11 -20.11
C GLY A 75 14.60 -13.79 -19.20
N TYR A 76 14.39 -13.11 -18.06
CA TYR A 76 15.47 -12.77 -17.13
C TYR A 76 15.74 -13.91 -16.13
N TYR A 77 17.01 -14.11 -15.78
CA TYR A 77 17.37 -14.85 -14.58
C TYR A 77 17.10 -13.99 -13.35
N VAL A 78 16.24 -14.46 -12.45
CA VAL A 78 15.92 -13.77 -11.19
C VAL A 78 16.20 -14.69 -10.03
N GLY A 79 17.37 -14.53 -9.39
CA GLY A 79 17.68 -15.20 -8.14
C GLY A 79 16.83 -14.61 -7.00
N ARG A 80 16.13 -15.45 -6.24
CA ARG A 80 15.20 -15.01 -5.19
C ARG A 80 15.60 -15.66 -3.86
N LYS A 81 16.53 -15.04 -3.13
CA LYS A 81 17.03 -15.55 -1.84
C LYS A 81 16.27 -14.89 -0.69
N ALA A 82 15.71 -15.68 0.22
CA ALA A 82 15.10 -15.16 1.43
C ALA A 82 16.17 -14.71 2.44
N GLY A 83 15.71 -13.99 3.46
CA GLY A 83 16.56 -13.42 4.49
C GLY A 83 15.88 -13.37 5.84
N TRP A 84 16.67 -13.44 6.91
CA TRP A 84 16.19 -13.29 8.28
C TRP A 84 17.01 -12.26 9.05
N ASP A 85 16.31 -11.24 9.54
CA ASP A 85 16.86 -10.31 10.52
C ASP A 85 16.60 -10.89 11.89
N THR A 86 17.68 -11.27 12.55
CA THR A 86 17.65 -12.14 13.72
C THR A 86 18.23 -11.48 14.95
N HIS A 87 18.76 -10.26 14.82
CA HIS A 87 19.44 -9.54 15.89
C HIS A 87 18.63 -8.38 16.45
N GLY A 88 19.12 -7.83 17.55
CA GLY A 88 18.72 -6.54 18.07
C GLY A 88 17.51 -6.55 19.01
N LEU A 89 17.13 -5.34 19.41
CA LEU A 89 16.01 -5.08 20.32
C LEU A 89 14.71 -5.81 19.96
N PRO A 90 14.29 -5.93 18.69
CA PRO A 90 13.01 -6.57 18.38
C PRO A 90 12.90 -8.02 18.85
N VAL A 91 14.00 -8.77 18.83
CA VAL A 91 14.06 -10.16 19.30
C VAL A 91 14.19 -10.20 20.81
N GLU A 92 15.11 -9.42 21.38
CA GLU A 92 15.32 -9.37 22.83
C GLU A 92 14.05 -8.98 23.60
N LEU A 93 13.29 -8.00 23.11
CA LEU A 93 12.07 -7.54 23.78
C LEU A 93 10.95 -8.57 23.74
N GLU A 94 10.90 -9.41 22.71
CA GLU A 94 9.96 -10.52 22.67
C GLU A 94 10.32 -11.58 23.72
N ILE A 95 11.61 -11.91 23.85
CA ILE A 95 12.10 -12.84 24.87
C ILE A 95 11.93 -12.27 26.29
N GLU A 96 12.21 -10.98 26.50
CA GLU A 96 11.95 -10.30 27.77
C GLU A 96 10.47 -10.48 28.18
N ARG A 97 9.52 -10.24 27.26
CA ARG A 97 8.09 -10.42 27.54
C ARG A 97 7.72 -11.87 27.85
N GLN A 98 8.26 -12.82 27.10
CA GLN A 98 7.99 -14.25 27.32
C GLN A 98 8.54 -14.75 28.67
N LEU A 99 9.66 -14.18 29.13
CA LEU A 99 10.31 -14.53 30.39
C LEU A 99 9.88 -13.65 31.57
N GLY A 100 9.08 -12.60 31.34
CA GLY A 100 8.69 -11.64 32.37
C GLY A 100 9.85 -10.79 32.91
N LEU A 101 10.84 -10.47 32.08
CA LEU A 101 12.01 -9.67 32.45
C LEU A 101 11.77 -8.18 32.17
N GLU A 102 12.14 -7.31 33.12
CA GLU A 102 11.97 -5.86 32.98
C GLU A 102 13.32 -5.15 32.77
N GLY A 103 13.82 -5.29 31.54
CA GLY A 103 15.00 -4.56 31.08
C GLY A 103 16.33 -5.21 31.47
N LYS A 104 17.40 -4.41 31.37
CA LYS A 104 18.78 -4.90 31.30
C LYS A 104 19.24 -5.65 32.55
N GLN A 105 18.92 -5.13 33.73
CA GLN A 105 19.36 -5.67 35.02
C GLN A 105 18.78 -7.07 35.28
N ASP A 106 17.54 -7.32 34.86
CA ASP A 106 16.92 -8.62 35.03
C ASP A 106 17.48 -9.65 34.06
N ILE A 107 17.90 -9.25 32.86
CA ILE A 107 18.64 -10.12 31.94
C ILE A 107 19.97 -10.55 32.56
N GLU A 108 20.71 -9.63 33.18
CA GLU A 108 21.98 -9.94 33.83
C GLU A 108 21.79 -10.93 34.99
N LYS A 109 20.75 -10.73 35.82
CA LYS A 109 20.37 -11.66 36.90
C LYS A 109 19.94 -13.03 36.37
N TYR A 110 19.20 -13.08 35.26
CA TYR A 110 18.79 -14.32 34.61
C TYR A 110 19.98 -15.11 34.05
N GLY A 111 20.97 -14.37 33.53
CA GLY A 111 22.19 -14.87 32.94
C GLY A 111 22.22 -14.61 31.43
N ILE A 112 23.24 -13.88 30.96
CA ILE A 112 23.40 -13.43 29.58
C ILE A 112 23.39 -14.61 28.59
N GLU A 113 24.14 -15.68 28.87
CA GLU A 113 24.21 -16.85 28.00
C GLU A 113 22.85 -17.53 27.84
N LYS A 114 22.11 -17.72 28.95
CA LYS A 114 20.77 -18.31 28.92
C LYS A 114 19.80 -17.47 28.09
N PHE A 115 19.87 -16.15 28.26
CA PHE A 115 19.04 -15.21 27.50
C PHE A 115 19.35 -15.25 26.00
N ILE A 116 20.63 -15.26 25.63
CA ILE A 116 21.09 -15.36 24.24
C ILE A 116 20.63 -16.67 23.59
N ARG A 117 20.71 -17.80 24.30
CA ARG A 117 20.20 -19.08 23.80
C ARG A 117 18.69 -19.02 23.52
N LYS A 118 17.92 -18.35 24.38
CA LYS A 118 16.48 -18.13 24.17
C LYS A 118 16.18 -17.25 22.95
N CYS A 119 16.95 -16.18 22.77
CA CYS A 119 16.86 -15.35 21.56
C CYS A 119 17.07 -16.20 20.31
N ARG A 120 18.12 -17.04 20.29
CA ARG A 120 18.42 -17.92 19.15
C ARG A 120 17.32 -18.94 18.87
N GLU A 121 16.77 -19.58 19.91
CA GLU A 121 15.68 -20.56 19.79
C GLU A 121 14.41 -19.96 19.18
N SER A 122 14.08 -18.70 19.50
CA SER A 122 12.86 -18.05 19.02
C SER A 122 12.81 -17.81 17.52
N ILE A 123 13.96 -17.62 16.88
CA ILE A 123 14.08 -17.36 15.43
C ILE A 123 13.44 -18.51 14.64
N PHE A 124 13.80 -19.75 14.99
CA PHE A 124 13.34 -20.95 14.29
C PHE A 124 11.86 -21.26 14.53
N LYS A 125 11.26 -20.74 15.61
CA LYS A 125 9.83 -20.89 15.86
C LYS A 125 9.01 -20.09 14.85
N TYR A 126 9.34 -18.81 14.68
CA TYR A 126 8.59 -17.93 13.77
C TYR A 126 8.88 -18.22 12.29
N GLU A 127 10.09 -18.70 11.95
CA GLU A 127 10.42 -19.12 10.59
C GLU A 127 9.39 -20.09 10.00
N LYS A 128 8.93 -21.08 10.78
CA LYS A 128 7.94 -22.07 10.33
C LYS A 128 6.59 -21.45 9.99
N GLU A 129 6.11 -20.52 10.82
CA GLU A 129 4.84 -19.82 10.60
C GLU A 129 4.91 -18.94 9.34
N TRP A 130 6.05 -18.29 9.13
CA TRP A 130 6.29 -17.51 7.93
C TRP A 130 6.40 -18.36 6.67
N ARG A 131 7.09 -19.50 6.73
CA ARG A 131 7.16 -20.47 5.62
C ARG A 131 5.77 -20.95 5.23
N ALA A 132 4.93 -21.31 6.20
CA ALA A 132 3.55 -21.71 5.92
C ALA A 132 2.75 -20.62 5.18
N MET A 133 2.91 -19.35 5.58
CA MET A 133 2.27 -18.21 4.90
C MET A 133 2.83 -17.99 3.49
N VAL A 134 4.15 -18.10 3.33
CA VAL A 134 4.86 -17.97 2.03
C VAL A 134 4.39 -19.04 1.05
N ASP A 135 4.38 -20.30 1.48
CA ASP A 135 3.95 -21.44 0.67
C ASP A 135 2.48 -21.33 0.31
N ARG A 136 1.59 -21.08 1.29
CA ARG A 136 0.14 -20.98 1.06
C ARG A 136 -0.21 -19.82 0.12
N GLY A 137 0.51 -18.71 0.20
CA GLY A 137 0.34 -17.55 -0.68
C GLY A 137 0.92 -17.72 -2.09
N GLY A 138 1.70 -18.79 -2.32
CA GLY A 138 2.39 -19.03 -3.59
C GLY A 138 3.50 -18.00 -3.87
N PHE A 139 4.18 -17.51 -2.83
CA PHE A 139 5.28 -16.55 -2.98
C PHE A 139 6.59 -17.30 -3.22
N TRP A 140 7.09 -17.32 -4.46
CA TRP A 140 8.30 -18.07 -4.81
C TRP A 140 9.55 -17.32 -4.40
N ILE A 141 10.18 -17.82 -3.34
CA ILE A 141 11.45 -17.37 -2.80
C ILE A 141 12.16 -18.57 -2.17
N ASP A 142 13.48 -18.62 -2.30
CA ASP A 142 14.32 -19.66 -1.70
C ASP A 142 14.39 -19.45 -0.19
N MET A 143 13.61 -20.25 0.52
CA MET A 143 13.59 -20.33 1.98
C MET A 143 14.49 -21.46 2.50
N ASP A 144 15.08 -22.28 1.64
CA ASP A 144 15.90 -23.45 2.02
C ASP A 144 17.37 -23.06 2.23
N ASP A 145 17.84 -22.05 1.48
CA ASP A 145 19.13 -21.38 1.71
C ASP A 145 18.93 -19.86 1.95
N PRO A 146 18.26 -19.45 3.05
CA PRO A 146 18.11 -18.03 3.39
C PRO A 146 19.42 -17.49 3.95
N TYR A 147 19.72 -16.20 3.74
CA TYR A 147 20.77 -15.57 4.53
C TYR A 147 20.27 -15.28 5.95
N ILE A 148 21.12 -15.51 6.95
CA ILE A 148 20.77 -15.37 8.38
C ILE A 148 21.80 -14.47 9.03
N THR A 149 21.34 -13.33 9.57
CA THR A 149 22.18 -12.29 10.18
C THR A 149 22.99 -12.77 11.38
N CYS A 150 22.48 -13.72 12.17
CA CYS A 150 23.20 -14.35 13.29
C CYS A 150 24.06 -15.57 12.90
N SER A 151 24.37 -15.75 11.62
CA SER A 151 25.36 -16.76 11.21
C SER A 151 26.78 -16.17 11.27
N ASN A 152 27.77 -16.98 11.66
CA ASN A 152 29.16 -16.54 11.73
C ASN A 152 29.66 -15.97 10.39
N LYS A 153 29.32 -16.59 9.26
CA LYS A 153 29.70 -16.09 7.93
C LYS A 153 29.16 -14.68 7.66
N TYR A 154 27.92 -14.42 8.07
CA TYR A 154 27.32 -13.09 7.93
C TYR A 154 28.03 -12.08 8.84
N ILE A 155 28.23 -12.44 10.12
CA ILE A 155 28.91 -11.60 11.11
C ILE A 155 30.34 -11.26 10.68
N GLU A 156 31.08 -12.23 10.15
CA GLU A 156 32.46 -12.03 9.68
C GLU A 156 32.50 -11.02 8.52
N SER A 157 31.53 -11.07 7.61
CA SER A 157 31.38 -10.08 6.54
C SER A 157 31.04 -8.68 7.08
N VAL A 158 30.22 -8.61 8.13
CA VAL A 158 29.90 -7.37 8.83
C VAL A 158 31.14 -6.80 9.55
N TRP A 159 31.94 -7.65 10.20
CA TRP A 159 33.23 -7.26 10.80
C TRP A 159 34.20 -6.73 9.76
N TRP A 160 34.30 -7.39 8.61
CA TRP A 160 35.09 -6.90 7.48
C TRP A 160 34.65 -5.50 7.03
N MET A 161 33.34 -5.27 6.91
CA MET A 161 32.78 -3.98 6.53
C MET A 161 33.10 -2.89 7.56
N LEU A 162 32.93 -3.18 8.85
CA LEU A 162 33.34 -2.28 9.94
C LEU A 162 34.85 -2.00 9.88
N GLY A 163 35.65 -2.99 9.51
CA GLY A 163 37.08 -2.84 9.27
C GLY A 163 37.42 -1.88 8.13
N GLN A 164 36.60 -1.80 7.08
CA GLN A 164 36.80 -0.80 6.02
C GLN A 164 36.51 0.62 6.56
N PHE A 165 35.43 0.81 7.31
CA PHE A 165 35.15 2.09 7.97
C PHE A 165 36.27 2.49 8.95
N TRP A 166 36.84 1.54 9.68
CA TRP A 166 37.95 1.77 10.61
C TRP A 166 39.23 2.20 9.89
N LYS A 167 39.60 1.51 8.80
CA LYS A 167 40.79 1.83 7.99
C LYS A 167 40.73 3.25 7.40
N GLU A 168 39.53 3.73 7.06
CA GLU A 168 39.32 5.11 6.58
C GLU A 168 39.07 6.15 7.70
N GLY A 169 39.17 5.77 8.98
CA GLY A 169 38.94 6.67 10.11
C GLY A 169 37.48 7.13 10.27
N MET A 170 36.55 6.39 9.67
CA MET A 170 35.11 6.68 9.69
C MET A 170 34.40 6.05 10.89
N LEU A 171 34.92 4.95 11.45
CA LEU A 171 34.44 4.37 12.70
C LEU A 171 35.23 4.93 13.88
N TYR A 172 34.57 5.57 14.85
CA TYR A 172 35.24 6.22 15.98
C TYR A 172 34.44 6.18 17.29
N GLU A 173 35.16 6.24 18.41
CA GLU A 173 34.59 6.41 19.76
C GLU A 173 34.39 7.90 20.05
N GLY A 174 33.18 8.29 20.44
CA GLY A 174 32.85 9.68 20.77
C GLY A 174 32.07 9.78 22.08
N HIS A 175 32.35 10.84 22.86
CA HIS A 175 31.48 11.24 23.96
C HIS A 175 30.50 12.30 23.44
N LYS A 176 29.24 11.92 23.26
CA LYS A 176 28.18 12.76 22.69
C LYS A 176 26.89 12.57 23.46
N VAL A 177 25.99 13.54 23.35
CA VAL A 177 24.60 13.39 23.77
C VAL A 177 23.87 12.61 22.70
N VAL A 178 23.26 11.49 23.08
CA VAL A 178 22.51 10.63 22.18
C VAL A 178 21.12 10.35 22.75
N PRO A 179 20.11 10.12 21.90
CA PRO A 179 18.83 9.59 22.34
C PRO A 179 19.04 8.23 23.03
N TYR A 180 18.55 8.11 24.25
CA TYR A 180 18.76 6.98 25.12
C TYR A 180 17.43 6.45 25.66
N CYS A 181 17.24 5.14 25.60
CA CYS A 181 16.08 4.49 26.18
C CYS A 181 16.44 3.95 27.57
N PRO A 182 15.98 4.57 28.67
CA PRO A 182 16.31 4.13 30.02
C PRO A 182 15.75 2.74 30.35
N ARG A 183 14.61 2.37 29.76
CA ARG A 183 14.02 1.03 29.92
C ARG A 183 14.79 -0.05 29.19
N CYS A 184 15.24 0.21 27.95
CA CYS A 184 16.04 -0.74 27.19
C CYS A 184 17.54 -0.66 27.55
N GLY A 185 17.98 0.37 28.26
CA GLY A 185 19.36 0.53 28.68
C GLY A 185 20.35 0.72 27.53
N THR A 186 19.95 1.39 26.43
CA THR A 186 20.80 1.57 25.23
C THR A 186 20.52 2.88 24.51
N ALA A 187 21.54 3.39 23.81
CA ALA A 187 21.38 4.48 22.84
C ALA A 187 20.63 4.00 21.60
N LEU A 188 19.98 4.95 20.91
CA LEU A 188 19.28 4.76 19.65
C LEU A 188 19.83 5.71 18.58
N SER A 189 19.75 5.26 17.33
CA SER A 189 20.12 6.06 16.16
C SER A 189 19.04 7.10 15.80
N SER A 190 19.40 8.11 15.02
CA SER A 190 18.45 9.15 14.56
C SER A 190 17.28 8.57 13.75
N HIS A 191 17.52 7.52 12.95
CA HIS A 191 16.49 6.86 12.15
C HIS A 191 15.56 5.96 12.97
N GLU A 192 16.02 5.39 14.08
CA GLU A 192 15.14 4.74 15.06
C GLU A 192 14.27 5.75 15.80
N VAL A 193 14.85 6.88 16.22
CA VAL A 193 14.11 7.94 16.93
C VAL A 193 13.03 8.58 16.06
N ALA A 194 13.33 8.78 14.77
CA ALA A 194 12.36 9.30 13.80
C ALA A 194 11.10 8.43 13.65
N GLN A 195 11.14 7.15 14.06
CA GLN A 195 9.99 6.24 14.02
C GLN A 195 9.12 6.30 15.28
N GLY A 196 9.59 6.94 16.36
CA GLY A 196 8.96 6.90 17.68
C GLY A 196 8.36 8.22 18.17
N TYR A 197 8.22 9.24 17.31
CA TYR A 197 7.59 10.50 17.70
C TYR A 197 6.08 10.34 17.94
N ASP A 198 5.60 10.88 19.06
CA ASP A 198 4.17 10.93 19.40
C ASP A 198 3.82 12.27 20.09
N GLU A 199 2.53 12.65 20.09
CA GLU A 199 2.05 13.84 20.79
C GLU A 199 1.92 13.58 22.29
N VAL A 200 2.48 14.47 23.11
CA VAL A 200 2.34 14.44 24.57
C VAL A 200 2.13 15.82 25.17
N GLU A 201 1.57 15.84 26.38
CA GLU A 201 1.48 17.02 27.22
C GLU A 201 2.58 16.96 28.28
N ASP A 202 3.58 17.82 28.13
CA ASP A 202 4.66 17.97 29.11
C ASP A 202 4.46 19.27 29.93
N PRO A 203 5.00 19.35 31.15
CA PRO A 203 5.04 20.60 31.91
C PRO A 203 5.91 21.65 31.19
N SER A 204 5.38 22.85 31.00
CA SER A 204 6.11 24.02 30.52
C SER A 204 6.24 25.03 31.66
N VAL A 205 7.48 25.26 32.10
CA VAL A 205 7.78 26.07 33.28
C VAL A 205 8.59 27.31 32.92
N PHE A 206 8.26 28.43 33.57
CA PHE A 206 9.03 29.67 33.50
C PHE A 206 9.67 29.91 34.87
N VAL A 207 11.00 29.90 34.90
CA VAL A 207 11.79 29.85 36.14
C VAL A 207 12.70 31.08 36.24
N ARG A 208 12.76 31.65 37.43
CA ARG A 208 13.60 32.80 37.79
C ARG A 208 15.00 32.33 38.20
N PHE A 209 15.99 32.80 37.45
CA PHE A 209 17.40 32.64 37.77
C PHE A 209 17.93 33.97 38.32
N LYS A 210 18.09 34.09 39.64
CA LYS A 210 18.48 35.35 40.30
C LYS A 210 19.87 35.79 39.84
N VAL A 211 20.00 37.06 39.46
CA VAL A 211 21.29 37.65 39.11
C VAL A 211 22.13 37.77 40.37
N LYS A 212 23.37 37.29 40.33
CA LYS A 212 24.25 37.28 41.50
C LYS A 212 24.52 38.70 41.97
N GLY A 213 24.26 38.97 43.25
CA GLY A 213 24.42 40.30 43.85
C GLY A 213 23.29 41.30 43.54
N LYS A 214 22.23 40.90 42.82
CA LYS A 214 21.03 41.71 42.57
C LYS A 214 19.76 40.92 42.95
N PRO A 215 19.37 40.90 44.23
CA PRO A 215 18.36 39.97 44.76
C PRO A 215 16.94 40.20 44.20
N ASP A 216 16.67 41.39 43.68
CA ASP A 216 15.41 41.77 43.04
C ASP A 216 15.37 41.49 41.53
N THR A 217 16.50 41.08 40.92
CA THR A 217 16.63 40.94 39.47
C THR A 217 16.88 39.48 39.10
N SER A 218 16.09 38.94 38.17
CA SER A 218 16.23 37.56 37.69
C SER A 218 16.19 37.46 36.17
N PHE A 219 16.93 36.52 35.59
CA PHE A 219 16.68 36.05 34.24
C PHE A 219 15.46 35.13 34.24
N LEU A 220 14.54 35.34 33.29
CA LEU A 220 13.40 34.46 33.11
C LEU A 220 13.74 33.42 32.05
N VAL A 221 13.76 32.15 32.45
CA VAL A 221 14.15 31.02 31.61
C VAL A 221 12.98 30.07 31.44
N TRP A 222 12.83 29.50 30.25
CA TRP A 222 11.77 28.55 29.93
C TRP A 222 12.33 27.15 29.70
N THR A 223 11.61 26.12 30.13
CA THR A 223 11.89 24.73 29.77
C THR A 223 10.64 23.85 29.79
N THR A 224 10.64 22.79 29.00
CA THR A 224 9.65 21.71 29.02
C THR A 224 10.14 20.47 29.78
N THR A 225 11.37 20.50 30.31
CA THR A 225 12.01 19.38 31.02
C THR A 225 12.52 19.81 32.39
N PRO A 226 11.63 20.06 33.38
CA PRO A 226 12.03 20.52 34.72
C PRO A 226 13.14 19.70 35.38
N TRP A 227 13.14 18.37 35.19
CA TRP A 227 14.17 17.46 35.72
C TRP A 227 15.60 17.80 35.29
N THR A 228 15.79 18.41 34.12
CA THR A 228 17.12 18.83 33.63
C THR A 228 17.68 20.06 34.35
N LEU A 229 16.83 20.84 35.05
CA LEU A 229 17.26 22.04 35.79
C LEU A 229 18.25 21.71 36.91
N LEU A 230 18.21 20.49 37.46
CA LEU A 230 19.17 20.02 38.46
C LEU A 230 20.60 19.89 37.90
N SER A 231 20.73 19.86 36.57
CA SER A 231 22.01 19.74 35.85
C SER A 231 22.37 21.03 35.10
N ASN A 232 21.69 22.14 35.44
CA ASN A 232 21.99 23.44 34.87
C ASN A 232 23.41 23.91 35.27
N VAL A 233 24.14 24.47 34.30
CA VAL A 233 25.48 25.03 34.53
C VAL A 233 25.71 26.38 33.84
N ALA A 234 24.83 26.79 32.92
CA ALA A 234 24.83 28.11 32.30
C ALA A 234 23.42 28.47 31.79
N ILE A 235 23.22 29.69 31.35
CA ILE A 235 22.06 30.09 30.54
C ILE A 235 22.56 30.73 29.24
N ALA A 236 21.92 30.44 28.11
CA ALA A 236 22.32 30.97 26.81
C ALA A 236 21.36 32.06 26.32
N VAL A 237 21.95 33.10 25.72
CA VAL A 237 21.27 34.19 25.03
C VAL A 237 21.77 34.30 23.59
N GLY A 238 20.91 34.73 22.67
CA GLY A 238 21.31 34.97 21.28
C GLY A 238 22.01 36.32 21.17
N LYS A 239 23.20 36.34 20.55
CA LYS A 239 24.09 37.52 20.47
C LYS A 239 23.38 38.80 20.03
N ASP A 240 22.62 38.71 18.93
CA ASP A 240 21.96 39.84 18.28
C ASP A 240 20.49 40.01 18.68
N ILE A 241 19.99 39.21 19.63
CA ILE A 241 18.61 39.31 20.13
C ILE A 241 18.52 40.50 21.10
N GLU A 242 17.44 41.27 20.99
CA GLU A 242 17.11 42.35 21.93
C GLU A 242 16.41 41.77 23.18
N TYR A 243 16.95 42.08 24.35
CA TYR A 243 16.44 41.71 25.67
C TYR A 243 15.95 42.94 26.42
N ILE A 244 15.02 42.74 27.35
CA ILE A 244 14.42 43.81 28.16
C ILE A 244 14.48 43.44 29.63
N LYS A 245 14.70 44.45 30.48
CA LYS A 245 14.49 44.38 31.92
C LYS A 245 13.13 44.95 32.24
N VAL A 246 12.31 44.17 32.93
CA VAL A 246 10.91 44.49 33.18
C VAL A 246 10.66 44.55 34.68
N LYS A 247 10.21 45.69 35.18
CA LYS A 247 9.74 45.82 36.55
C LYS A 247 8.34 45.21 36.65
N LEU A 248 8.20 44.16 37.44
CA LEU A 248 6.95 43.49 37.75
C LEU A 248 6.75 43.53 39.27
N GLU A 249 5.83 44.38 39.73
CA GLU A 249 5.62 44.63 41.17
C GLU A 249 6.92 45.05 41.87
N ASN A 250 7.50 44.16 42.70
CA ASN A 250 8.71 44.39 43.49
C ASN A 250 9.95 43.66 42.94
N GLU A 251 9.88 43.08 41.73
CA GLU A 251 11.00 42.38 41.10
C GLU A 251 11.27 42.88 39.67
N PHE A 252 12.44 42.52 39.14
CA PHE A 252 12.86 42.79 37.77
C PHE A 252 13.16 41.48 37.04
N LEU A 253 12.57 41.30 35.84
CA LEU A 253 12.77 40.13 35.01
C LEU A 253 13.49 40.50 33.71
N ILE A 254 14.51 39.74 33.34
CA ILE A 254 15.25 39.89 32.07
C ILE A 254 14.88 38.74 31.13
N PHE A 255 14.41 39.06 29.93
CA PHE A 255 14.06 38.10 28.87
C PHE A 255 13.98 38.79 27.50
N ALA A 256 13.82 38.02 26.42
CA ALA A 256 13.81 38.57 25.07
C ALA A 256 12.59 39.48 24.84
N LYS A 257 12.80 40.65 24.23
CA LYS A 257 11.74 41.64 23.98
C LYS A 257 10.60 41.09 23.14
N ALA A 258 10.92 40.27 22.15
CA ALA A 258 9.96 39.57 21.30
C ALA A 258 9.05 38.58 22.09
N ARG A 259 9.40 38.28 23.35
CA ARG A 259 8.61 37.42 24.26
C ARG A 259 7.87 38.23 25.33
N TRP A 260 7.63 39.52 25.12
CA TRP A 260 6.85 40.39 26.02
C TRP A 260 5.50 39.77 26.47
N ASP A 261 4.84 39.04 25.57
CA ASP A 261 3.56 38.39 25.83
C ASP A 261 3.62 37.27 26.89
N VAL A 262 4.81 36.78 27.27
CA VAL A 262 4.97 35.84 28.40
C VAL A 262 4.40 36.43 29.69
N LEU A 263 4.52 37.74 29.89
CA LEU A 263 3.93 38.45 31.03
C LEU A 263 2.51 38.95 30.74
N LYS A 264 1.93 38.62 29.58
CA LYS A 264 0.62 39.11 29.12
C LYS A 264 0.52 40.63 29.15
N GLY A 265 1.63 41.30 28.80
CA GLY A 265 1.74 42.76 28.80
C GLY A 265 1.80 43.44 30.17
N LYS A 266 2.02 42.69 31.26
CA LYS A 266 2.15 43.24 32.62
C LYS A 266 3.59 43.68 32.91
N GLY A 267 3.72 44.83 33.59
CA GLY A 267 5.00 45.39 34.03
C GLY A 267 5.45 46.61 33.22
N GLU A 268 6.58 47.18 33.61
CA GLU A 268 7.18 48.37 32.98
C GLU A 268 8.57 48.02 32.46
N ILE A 269 8.86 48.30 31.19
CA ILE A 269 10.22 48.12 30.62
C ILE A 269 11.10 49.25 31.15
N VAL A 270 12.13 48.91 31.92
CA VAL A 270 13.04 49.87 32.54
C VAL A 270 14.41 49.94 31.88
N GLU A 271 14.79 48.90 31.12
CA GLU A 271 16.09 48.81 30.46
C GLU A 271 16.03 47.85 29.26
N THR A 272 16.93 48.04 28.29
CA THR A 272 17.07 47.17 27.10
C THR A 272 18.53 46.76 26.93
N TYR A 273 18.77 45.54 26.48
CA TYR A 273 20.11 44.98 26.24
C TYR A 273 20.16 44.32 24.86
N ARG A 274 21.35 44.21 24.27
CA ARG A 274 21.67 43.17 23.30
C ARG A 274 22.16 41.93 24.04
N GLY A 275 22.00 40.75 23.44
CA GLY A 275 22.47 39.50 24.06
C GLY A 275 23.96 39.52 24.42
N GLU A 276 24.80 40.17 23.61
CA GLU A 276 26.22 40.38 23.92
C GLU A 276 26.43 41.12 25.25
N ASP A 277 25.58 42.09 25.60
CA ASP A 277 25.70 42.88 26.83
C ASP A 277 25.45 42.03 28.09
N LEU A 278 24.73 40.91 27.95
CA LEU A 278 24.39 40.00 29.04
C LEU A 278 25.47 38.93 29.28
N LYS A 279 26.38 38.73 28.33
CA LYS A 279 27.39 37.66 28.37
C LYS A 279 28.29 37.80 29.60
N GLY A 280 28.52 36.68 30.28
CA GLY A 280 29.41 36.59 31.44
C GLY A 280 28.80 37.07 32.76
N ILE A 281 27.55 37.56 32.78
CA ILE A 281 26.85 37.88 34.03
C ILE A 281 26.62 36.59 34.82
N ASP A 282 27.05 36.59 36.08
CA ASP A 282 26.84 35.48 37.01
C ASP A 282 25.38 35.47 37.54
N TYR A 283 24.84 34.27 37.78
CA TYR A 283 23.54 34.06 38.42
C TYR A 283 23.65 33.03 39.57
N GLU A 284 22.64 33.00 40.44
CA GLU A 284 22.55 32.03 41.54
C GLU A 284 21.97 30.69 41.02
N PRO A 285 22.60 29.54 41.30
CA PRO A 285 22.08 28.24 40.90
C PRO A 285 20.70 27.95 41.50
N LEU A 286 19.86 27.24 40.76
CA LEU A 286 18.56 26.79 41.26
C LEU A 286 18.69 25.70 42.33
N PHE A 287 19.65 24.80 42.14
CA PHE A 287 19.89 23.62 42.97
C PHE A 287 21.39 23.47 43.26
N ASN A 288 21.71 22.98 44.46
CA ASN A 288 23.10 22.88 44.95
C ASN A 288 23.51 21.44 45.31
N TYR A 289 22.81 20.43 44.79
CA TYR A 289 23.04 19.01 45.14
C TYR A 289 24.36 18.47 44.58
N VAL A 290 24.77 18.92 43.39
CA VAL A 290 26.01 18.51 42.75
C VAL A 290 26.91 19.72 42.59
N LYS A 291 28.15 19.62 43.06
CA LYS A 291 29.14 20.70 42.93
C LYS A 291 29.85 20.60 41.59
N PRO A 292 29.89 21.67 40.78
CA PRO A 292 30.64 21.67 39.53
C PRO A 292 32.16 21.64 39.77
N ASP A 293 32.89 20.97 38.88
CA ASP A 293 34.36 20.84 38.91
C ASP A 293 35.10 22.05 38.34
N ARG A 294 34.37 22.95 37.67
CA ARG A 294 34.88 24.17 37.01
C ARG A 294 33.84 25.29 37.05
N LYS A 295 34.17 26.47 36.48
CA LYS A 295 33.29 27.65 36.50
C LYS A 295 31.93 27.32 35.88
N ALA A 296 30.86 27.68 36.58
CA ALA A 296 29.47 27.51 36.19
C ALA A 296 28.64 28.73 36.61
N TYR A 297 27.37 28.73 36.21
CA TYR A 297 26.33 29.68 36.59
C TYR A 297 26.56 31.11 36.08
N PHE A 298 26.85 31.23 34.78
CA PHE A 298 26.97 32.50 34.09
C PHE A 298 26.29 32.47 32.72
N VAL A 299 26.00 33.65 32.16
CA VAL A 299 25.39 33.80 30.83
C VAL A 299 26.41 33.51 29.73
N ILE A 300 26.05 32.70 28.75
CA ILE A 300 26.83 32.43 27.53
C ILE A 300 26.05 32.87 26.28
N LEU A 301 26.74 32.91 25.14
CA LEU A 301 26.08 33.11 23.85
C LEU A 301 25.73 31.76 23.20
N GLY A 302 24.57 31.69 22.55
CA GLY A 302 24.15 30.52 21.75
C GLY A 302 23.48 30.94 20.46
N ASP A 303 23.94 30.40 19.32
CA ASP A 303 23.40 30.66 17.98
C ASP A 303 22.03 30.01 17.74
N PHE A 304 21.74 28.94 18.45
CA PHE A 304 20.49 28.17 18.41
C PHE A 304 19.34 28.83 19.18
N VAL A 305 19.61 29.89 19.96
CA VAL A 305 18.58 30.59 20.75
C VAL A 305 17.63 31.32 19.82
N THR A 306 16.32 31.05 19.95
CA THR A 306 15.28 31.71 19.15
C THR A 306 14.29 32.49 20.02
N THR A 307 13.51 33.36 19.40
CA THR A 307 12.41 34.12 20.04
C THR A 307 11.02 33.62 19.64
N LYS A 308 10.92 32.45 18.98
CA LYS A 308 9.63 31.89 18.56
C LYS A 308 8.82 31.36 19.74
N ASP A 309 9.51 30.75 20.72
CA ASP A 309 8.91 30.11 21.89
C ASP A 309 9.68 30.45 23.18
N GLY A 310 9.10 30.12 24.34
CA GLY A 310 9.72 30.34 25.64
C GLY A 310 9.94 31.80 26.01
N SER A 311 11.07 32.09 26.66
CA SER A 311 11.48 33.43 27.10
C SER A 311 12.59 34.06 26.26
N GLY A 312 13.17 33.32 25.31
CA GLY A 312 14.37 33.72 24.58
C GLY A 312 15.67 33.65 25.39
N ILE A 313 15.64 33.00 26.57
CA ILE A 313 16.80 32.58 27.34
C ILE A 313 16.67 31.09 27.60
N VAL A 314 17.72 30.31 27.31
CA VAL A 314 17.70 28.84 27.37
C VAL A 314 18.59 28.37 28.52
N HIS A 315 18.11 27.45 29.38
CA HIS A 315 18.99 26.82 30.37
C HIS A 315 19.92 25.82 29.70
N ILE A 316 21.15 25.68 30.19
CA ILE A 316 22.16 24.80 29.61
C ILE A 316 22.49 23.69 30.59
N ALA A 317 22.21 22.44 30.18
CA ALA A 317 22.51 21.20 30.87
C ALA A 317 23.26 20.25 29.90
N PRO A 318 24.61 20.36 29.78
CA PRO A 318 25.41 19.67 28.77
C PRO A 318 25.26 18.14 28.74
N ALA A 319 24.83 17.52 29.85
CA ALA A 319 24.62 16.08 29.90
C ALA A 319 23.35 15.61 29.17
N PHE A 320 22.42 16.50 28.83
CA PHE A 320 21.06 16.14 28.39
C PHE A 320 20.55 16.91 27.17
N GLY A 321 21.40 17.70 26.51
CA GLY A 321 21.06 18.43 25.28
C GLY A 321 22.24 18.46 24.30
N GLU A 322 21.97 18.24 23.00
CA GLU A 322 23.04 18.24 21.99
C GLU A 322 23.65 19.63 21.79
N ASP A 323 22.80 20.66 21.65
CA ASP A 323 23.23 22.06 21.59
C ASP A 323 23.92 22.48 22.89
N ASP A 324 23.37 22.10 24.05
CA ASP A 324 23.94 22.34 25.38
C ASP A 324 25.35 21.76 25.50
N TYR A 325 25.56 20.55 24.97
CA TYR A 325 26.86 19.90 24.98
C TYR A 325 27.86 20.58 24.05
N ARG A 326 27.41 21.05 22.88
CA ARG A 326 28.22 21.82 21.92
C ARG A 326 28.71 23.13 22.55
N VAL A 327 27.80 23.99 23.01
CA VAL A 327 28.18 25.27 23.63
C VAL A 327 28.87 25.07 24.98
N GLY A 328 28.57 23.97 25.68
CA GLY A 328 29.27 23.57 26.88
C GLY A 328 30.74 23.27 26.64
N LYS A 329 31.09 22.60 25.54
CA LYS A 329 32.49 22.41 25.13
C LYS A 329 33.17 23.73 24.77
N GLU A 330 32.51 24.55 23.95
CA GLU A 330 33.06 25.84 23.50
C GLU A 330 33.37 26.79 24.65
N ASN A 331 32.56 26.77 25.71
CA ASN A 331 32.70 27.64 26.89
C ASN A 331 33.37 26.93 28.09
N ASN A 332 33.91 25.72 27.91
CA ASN A 332 34.54 24.91 28.96
C ASN A 332 33.66 24.76 30.23
N LEU A 333 32.39 24.41 30.03
CA LEU A 333 31.40 24.21 31.11
C LEU A 333 31.51 22.80 31.74
N PRO A 334 31.12 22.65 33.02
CA PRO A 334 31.02 21.34 33.65
C PRO A 334 29.90 20.51 33.04
N VAL A 335 30.04 19.19 33.07
CA VAL A 335 28.99 18.23 32.65
C VAL A 335 28.44 17.56 33.91
N LEU A 336 27.33 18.06 34.43
CA LEU A 336 26.65 17.48 35.58
C LEU A 336 25.65 16.42 35.10
N GLN A 337 25.80 15.18 35.57
CA GLN A 337 24.95 14.06 35.13
C GLN A 337 24.49 13.19 36.32
N PRO A 338 23.66 13.72 37.23
CA PRO A 338 23.15 12.99 38.40
C PRO A 338 21.97 12.08 38.05
N VAL A 339 22.02 11.43 36.88
CA VAL A 339 20.99 10.52 36.38
C VAL A 339 21.70 9.26 35.91
N ASP A 340 21.30 8.11 36.44
CA ASP A 340 21.89 6.83 36.10
C ASP A 340 21.39 6.29 34.74
N LEU A 341 21.92 5.14 34.33
CA LEU A 341 21.55 4.47 33.09
C LEU A 341 20.11 3.90 33.11
N ALA A 342 19.44 3.83 34.25
CA ALA A 342 18.02 3.50 34.33
C ALA A 342 17.12 4.75 34.23
N GLY A 343 17.71 5.93 33.97
CA GLY A 343 16.99 7.20 33.90
C GLY A 343 16.51 7.68 35.27
N LYS A 344 17.14 7.23 36.36
CA LYS A 344 16.78 7.57 37.73
C LYS A 344 17.81 8.53 38.33
N PHE A 345 17.37 9.42 39.21
CA PHE A 345 18.30 10.30 39.92
C PHE A 345 19.23 9.50 40.85
N THR A 346 20.51 9.88 40.87
CA THR A 346 21.56 9.27 41.71
C THR A 346 21.45 9.69 43.17
N ASP A 347 22.28 9.11 44.04
CA ASP A 347 22.19 9.26 45.50
C ASP A 347 22.37 10.71 45.98
N GLU A 348 23.09 11.54 45.23
CA GLU A 348 23.36 12.94 45.52
C GLU A 348 22.08 13.82 45.45
N ILE A 349 21.06 13.38 44.71
CA ILE A 349 19.78 14.10 44.60
C ILE A 349 18.81 13.59 45.66
N GLU A 350 19.10 13.90 46.92
CA GLU A 350 18.39 13.32 48.08
C GLU A 350 16.84 13.34 47.98
N PRO A 351 16.16 14.44 47.57
CA PRO A 351 14.68 14.47 47.56
C PRO A 351 14.03 13.55 46.52
N TRP A 352 14.77 13.15 45.47
CA TRP A 352 14.25 12.38 44.34
C TRP A 352 15.10 11.15 44.02
N ARG A 353 15.99 10.75 44.94
CA ARG A 353 16.88 9.59 44.81
C ARG A 353 16.13 8.36 44.30
N GLY A 354 16.67 7.72 43.26
CA GLY A 354 16.13 6.48 42.69
C GLY A 354 14.80 6.63 41.95
N ARG A 355 14.24 7.83 41.84
CA ARG A 355 13.02 8.09 41.06
C ARG A 355 13.36 8.36 39.60
N PHE A 356 12.51 7.88 38.71
CA PHE A 356 12.61 8.18 37.29
C PHE A 356 12.43 9.68 37.05
N VAL A 357 13.25 10.26 36.18
CA VAL A 357 13.35 11.73 36.03
C VAL A 357 12.03 12.41 35.67
N LYS A 358 11.24 11.85 34.74
CA LYS A 358 9.93 12.42 34.34
C LYS A 358 8.90 12.32 35.48
N ASP A 359 8.94 11.25 36.29
CA ASP A 359 8.03 11.09 37.43
C ASP A 359 8.33 12.09 38.56
N ALA A 360 9.52 12.70 38.57
CA ALA A 360 9.93 13.70 39.53
C ALA A 360 9.53 15.13 39.11
N ASP A 361 9.21 15.39 37.83
CA ASP A 361 8.93 16.74 37.31
C ASP A 361 7.88 17.47 38.16
N ARG A 362 6.79 16.80 38.56
CA ARG A 362 5.73 17.39 39.39
C ARG A 362 6.27 17.93 40.72
N ASP A 363 7.14 17.17 41.37
CA ASP A 363 7.65 17.52 42.70
C ASP A 363 8.79 18.55 42.60
N ILE A 364 9.55 18.55 41.50
CA ILE A 364 10.51 19.61 41.15
C ILE A 364 9.79 20.93 40.93
N ILE A 365 8.67 20.94 40.20
CA ILE A 365 7.84 22.13 40.01
C ILE A 365 7.31 22.65 41.33
N LYS A 366 6.85 21.74 42.21
CA LYS A 366 6.40 22.10 43.56
C LYS A 366 7.53 22.74 44.36
N HIS A 367 8.73 22.19 44.33
CA HIS A 367 9.91 22.76 45.00
C HIS A 367 10.22 24.17 44.48
N LEU A 368 10.28 24.36 43.15
CA LEU A 368 10.53 25.68 42.55
C LEU A 368 9.47 26.71 42.94
N LYS A 369 8.22 26.29 43.15
CA LYS A 369 7.15 27.15 43.64
C LYS A 369 7.36 27.52 45.11
N GLU A 370 7.72 26.57 45.95
CA GLU A 370 7.96 26.78 47.40
C GLU A 370 9.18 27.66 47.66
N THR A 371 10.20 27.59 46.80
CA THR A 371 11.41 28.44 46.87
C THR A 371 11.24 29.82 46.19
N GLY A 372 10.07 30.11 45.62
CA GLY A 372 9.78 31.36 44.91
C GLY A 372 10.49 31.52 43.56
N GLN A 373 11.12 30.46 43.05
CA GLN A 373 11.83 30.47 41.76
C GLN A 373 10.87 30.30 40.57
N LEU A 374 9.71 29.65 40.75
CA LEU A 374 8.74 29.45 39.67
C LEU A 374 7.89 30.72 39.44
N LEU A 375 7.87 31.24 38.21
CA LEU A 375 6.94 32.31 37.81
C LEU A 375 5.54 31.74 37.56
N PHE A 376 5.43 30.81 36.63
CA PHE A 376 4.22 30.02 36.41
C PHE A 376 4.58 28.71 35.69
N SER A 377 3.63 27.79 35.69
CA SER A 377 3.68 26.52 34.94
C SER A 377 2.37 26.32 34.18
N THR A 378 2.45 25.75 32.99
CA THR A 378 1.31 25.31 32.17
C THR A 378 1.59 23.93 31.59
N LEU A 379 0.58 23.24 31.06
CA LEU A 379 0.81 22.10 30.17
C LEU A 379 1.09 22.62 28.76
N TYR A 380 2.00 21.96 28.05
CA TYR A 380 2.36 22.27 26.68
C TYR A 380 2.27 21.00 25.85
N LYS A 381 1.44 21.04 24.81
CA LYS A 381 1.24 19.92 23.90
C LYS A 381 2.24 20.02 22.75
N HIS A 382 3.09 19.02 22.60
CA HIS A 382 4.14 18.96 21.57
C HIS A 382 4.46 17.53 21.16
N THR A 383 5.29 17.37 20.14
CA THR A 383 5.77 16.06 19.71
C THR A 383 7.06 15.70 20.45
N TYR A 384 7.09 14.55 21.12
CA TYR A 384 8.24 14.08 21.89
C TYR A 384 8.72 12.71 21.38
N PRO A 385 10.02 12.41 21.42
CA PRO A 385 10.54 11.12 20.97
C PRO A 385 10.35 10.00 22.01
N PHE A 386 9.72 8.91 21.58
CA PHE A 386 9.60 7.65 22.33
C PHE A 386 10.45 6.55 21.70
N CYS A 387 10.80 5.54 22.49
CA CYS A 387 11.44 4.35 21.96
C CYS A 387 10.51 3.67 20.95
N TRP A 388 10.99 3.49 19.71
CA TRP A 388 10.23 2.88 18.61
C TRP A 388 9.73 1.45 18.86
N ARG A 389 10.21 0.80 19.94
CA ARG A 389 9.80 -0.55 20.33
C ARG A 389 9.06 -0.64 21.64
N CYS A 390 9.59 -0.05 22.71
CA CYS A 390 8.99 -0.17 24.04
C CYS A 390 8.09 1.02 24.42
N HIS A 391 8.02 2.05 23.58
CA HIS A 391 7.20 3.24 23.77
C HIS A 391 7.51 4.03 25.05
N SER A 392 8.63 3.77 25.71
CA SER A 392 9.11 4.59 26.84
C SER A 392 9.66 5.93 26.33
N PRO A 393 9.48 7.04 27.06
CA PRO A 393 10.04 8.34 26.68
C PRO A 393 11.57 8.25 26.60
N LEU A 394 12.15 8.80 25.54
CA LEU A 394 13.60 8.86 25.40
C LEU A 394 14.16 10.03 26.20
N LEU A 395 15.37 9.85 26.68
CA LEU A 395 16.17 10.91 27.30
C LEU A 395 17.36 11.18 26.37
N TYR A 396 17.65 12.45 26.10
CA TYR A 396 18.96 12.79 25.55
C TYR A 396 19.98 12.63 26.68
N TYR A 397 21.04 11.88 26.43
CA TYR A 397 21.96 11.45 27.48
C TYR A 397 23.40 11.44 26.98
N ALA A 398 24.30 12.15 27.68
CA ALA A 398 25.71 12.19 27.37
C ALA A 398 26.39 10.87 27.74
N ARG A 399 27.09 10.25 26.79
CA ARG A 399 27.81 9.01 27.03
C ARG A 399 28.87 8.74 25.96
N HIS A 400 29.78 7.82 26.27
CA HIS A 400 30.62 7.18 25.27
C HIS A 400 29.77 6.23 24.40
N SER A 401 29.96 6.34 23.09
CA SER A 401 29.33 5.50 22.07
C SER A 401 30.25 5.44 20.84
N TRP A 402 30.02 4.44 19.99
CA TRP A 402 30.69 4.30 18.70
C TRP A 402 29.82 4.87 17.59
N PHE A 403 30.46 5.53 16.62
CA PHE A 403 29.80 6.20 15.52
C PHE A 403 30.46 5.87 14.19
N ILE A 404 29.64 5.77 13.14
CA ILE A 404 30.09 5.91 11.76
C ILE A 404 29.93 7.37 11.34
N ARG A 405 31.01 7.97 10.84
CA ARG A 405 31.06 9.36 10.33
C ARG A 405 30.33 9.51 8.99
N ALA A 406 29.04 9.18 8.96
CA ALA A 406 28.21 9.22 7.76
C ALA A 406 28.19 10.61 7.13
N THR A 407 28.25 11.67 7.95
CA THR A 407 28.27 13.06 7.49
C THR A 407 29.44 13.39 6.57
N ALA A 408 30.58 12.70 6.68
CA ALA A 408 31.76 12.94 5.86
C ALA A 408 31.57 12.59 4.37
N PHE A 409 30.56 11.78 4.05
CA PHE A 409 30.23 11.38 2.68
C PHE A 409 28.75 11.62 2.33
N LYS A 410 28.11 12.58 3.01
CA LYS A 410 26.71 12.98 2.79
C LYS A 410 26.40 13.27 1.33
N ASP A 411 27.23 14.08 0.68
CA ASP A 411 26.99 14.51 -0.70
C ASP A 411 27.03 13.32 -1.67
N GLN A 412 27.85 12.29 -1.38
CA GLN A 412 27.90 11.06 -2.16
C GLN A 412 26.65 10.21 -1.95
N VAL A 413 26.11 10.16 -0.72
CA VAL A 413 24.86 9.47 -0.40
C VAL A 413 23.69 10.13 -1.16
N ILE A 414 23.60 11.45 -1.15
CA ILE A 414 22.58 12.22 -1.88
C ILE A 414 22.75 12.01 -3.40
N ALA A 415 23.96 12.13 -3.94
CA ALA A 415 24.22 11.91 -5.36
C ALA A 415 23.91 10.47 -5.82
N ASN A 416 24.06 9.47 -4.93
CA ASN A 416 23.65 8.11 -5.23
C ASN A 416 22.13 7.93 -5.14
N ASN A 417 21.45 8.57 -4.19
CA ASN A 417 19.98 8.62 -4.16
C ASN A 417 19.41 9.19 -5.46
N ASP A 418 20.07 10.19 -6.06
CA ASP A 418 19.62 10.80 -7.32
C ASP A 418 19.64 9.83 -8.52
N LYS A 419 20.44 8.77 -8.46
CA LYS A 419 20.49 7.73 -9.50
C LYS A 419 19.38 6.67 -9.34
N ILE A 420 18.64 6.69 -8.23
CA ILE A 420 17.62 5.70 -7.91
C ILE A 420 16.26 6.14 -8.47
N ASN A 421 15.52 5.20 -9.03
CA ASN A 421 14.13 5.36 -9.42
C ASN A 421 13.21 4.98 -8.25
N TRP A 422 12.46 5.95 -7.73
CA TRP A 422 11.53 5.76 -6.62
C TRP A 422 10.09 5.71 -7.12
N PHE A 423 9.33 4.73 -6.64
CA PHE A 423 7.92 4.57 -6.92
C PHE A 423 7.15 4.63 -5.59
N PRO A 424 6.48 5.75 -5.28
CA PRO A 424 6.23 6.92 -6.11
C PRO A 424 7.38 7.95 -6.05
N ALA A 425 7.52 8.75 -7.12
CA ALA A 425 8.66 9.66 -7.30
C ALA A 425 8.84 10.68 -6.15
N HIS A 426 7.74 11.17 -5.57
CA HIS A 426 7.78 12.18 -4.50
C HIS A 426 8.46 11.69 -3.20
N VAL A 427 8.66 10.37 -3.01
CA VAL A 427 9.40 9.87 -1.84
C VAL A 427 10.87 10.24 -1.93
N LYS A 428 11.44 10.25 -3.14
CA LYS A 428 12.83 10.60 -3.42
C LYS A 428 13.14 12.00 -2.94
N GLU A 429 12.47 12.99 -3.52
CA GLU A 429 12.72 14.43 -3.31
C GLU A 429 12.08 14.96 -2.02
N GLY A 430 11.08 14.26 -1.49
CA GLY A 430 10.41 14.64 -0.25
C GLY A 430 10.97 13.89 0.96
N ARG A 431 10.26 12.86 1.40
CA ARG A 431 10.51 12.18 2.69
C ARG A 431 11.94 11.68 2.84
N PHE A 432 12.55 11.14 1.77
CA PHE A 432 13.89 10.54 1.86
C PHE A 432 14.99 11.60 1.75
N LEU A 433 14.99 12.47 0.72
CA LEU A 433 15.99 13.54 0.58
C LEU A 433 16.02 14.47 1.80
N ASN A 434 14.87 14.93 2.30
CA ASN A 434 14.79 15.79 3.49
C ASN A 434 15.46 15.14 4.72
N PHE A 435 15.49 13.81 4.79
CA PHE A 435 16.20 13.10 5.84
C PHE A 435 17.69 12.99 5.60
N LEU A 436 18.10 12.74 4.36
CA LEU A 436 19.52 12.69 3.99
C LEU A 436 20.21 14.05 4.19
N GLU A 437 19.55 15.16 3.85
CA GLU A 437 20.10 16.51 4.03
C GLU A 437 20.45 16.82 5.49
N ASN A 438 19.62 16.30 6.41
CA ASN A 438 19.72 16.47 7.86
C ASN A 438 20.35 15.25 8.56
N MET A 439 20.98 14.33 7.80
CA MET A 439 21.56 13.14 8.41
C MET A 439 22.74 13.50 9.31
N VAL A 440 22.82 12.80 10.43
CA VAL A 440 23.89 12.93 11.43
C VAL A 440 24.78 11.69 11.40
N ASP A 441 25.90 11.73 12.13
CA ASP A 441 26.74 10.54 12.30
C ASP A 441 25.94 9.40 12.93
N TRP A 442 26.09 8.21 12.37
CA TRP A 442 25.29 7.06 12.76
C TRP A 442 25.86 6.45 14.05
N ALA A 443 25.13 6.60 15.16
CA ALA A 443 25.40 5.90 16.41
C ALA A 443 25.23 4.38 16.21
N ILE A 444 26.34 3.65 16.13
CA ILE A 444 26.36 2.25 15.70
C ILE A 444 26.34 1.26 16.86
N SER A 445 26.88 1.63 18.03
CA SER A 445 26.93 0.73 19.19
C SER A 445 25.60 0.65 19.93
N ARG A 446 25.33 -0.52 20.53
CA ARG A 446 24.20 -0.80 21.42
C ARG A 446 24.70 -1.56 22.65
N ASP A 447 24.22 -1.19 23.84
CA ASP A 447 24.62 -1.83 25.12
C ASP A 447 23.73 -3.03 25.44
N ARG A 448 23.59 -3.91 24.45
CA ARG A 448 22.68 -5.06 24.44
C ARG A 448 23.46 -6.37 24.28
N TYR A 449 22.75 -7.49 24.20
CA TYR A 449 23.36 -8.82 24.32
C TYR A 449 23.28 -9.63 23.04
N TRP A 450 22.15 -9.57 22.34
CA TRP A 450 21.86 -10.33 21.14
C TRP A 450 21.99 -9.47 19.88
N GLY A 451 23.18 -9.51 19.28
CA GLY A 451 23.52 -8.77 18.07
C GLY A 451 24.94 -9.07 17.63
N THR A 452 25.31 -8.63 16.43
CA THR A 452 26.69 -8.70 15.95
C THR A 452 27.61 -7.93 16.90
N PRO A 453 28.60 -8.58 17.55
CA PRO A 453 29.48 -7.89 18.48
C PRO A 453 30.40 -6.91 17.75
N LEU A 454 30.62 -5.73 18.33
CA LEU A 454 31.55 -4.75 17.78
C LEU A 454 32.99 -5.28 17.89
N PRO A 455 33.75 -5.44 16.79
CA PRO A 455 35.00 -6.21 16.82
C PRO A 455 36.22 -5.36 17.19
N ILE A 456 36.11 -4.56 18.24
CA ILE A 456 37.19 -3.69 18.70
C ILE A 456 37.69 -4.22 20.03
N TRP A 457 38.99 -4.47 20.11
CA TRP A 457 39.69 -4.79 21.34
C TRP A 457 40.37 -3.53 21.87
N LYS A 458 40.28 -3.30 23.17
CA LYS A 458 40.86 -2.15 23.86
C LYS A 458 41.82 -2.64 24.95
N CYS A 459 43.01 -2.05 24.98
CA CYS A 459 44.01 -2.30 26.01
C CYS A 459 43.87 -1.29 27.16
N ALA A 460 44.32 -1.67 28.36
CA ALA A 460 44.41 -0.75 29.49
C ALA A 460 45.32 0.48 29.22
N CYS A 461 46.30 0.36 28.29
CA CYS A 461 47.12 1.50 27.86
C CYS A 461 46.40 2.49 26.91
N GLY A 462 45.13 2.24 26.57
CA GLY A 462 44.32 3.07 25.69
C GLY A 462 44.41 2.70 24.21
N HIS A 463 45.35 1.84 23.80
CA HIS A 463 45.43 1.34 22.43
C HIS A 463 44.19 0.52 22.05
N GLN A 464 43.70 0.70 20.82
CA GLN A 464 42.53 0.05 20.26
C GLN A 464 42.92 -0.67 18.96
N HIS A 465 42.39 -1.87 18.74
CA HIS A 465 42.61 -2.67 17.54
C HIS A 465 41.28 -3.26 17.07
N LEU A 466 40.97 -3.11 15.78
CA LEU A 466 39.80 -3.76 15.17
C LEU A 466 40.21 -5.07 14.50
N ILE A 467 39.42 -6.13 14.73
CA ILE A 467 39.57 -7.44 14.08
C ILE A 467 38.56 -7.55 12.94
N ASP A 468 39.03 -7.77 11.71
CA ASP A 468 38.16 -7.75 10.53
C ASP A 468 37.82 -9.14 9.96
N SER A 469 38.34 -10.22 10.59
CA SER A 469 38.08 -11.61 10.21
C SER A 469 38.34 -12.60 11.36
N ILE A 470 37.73 -13.79 11.30
CA ILE A 470 37.99 -14.91 12.21
C ILE A 470 39.46 -15.36 12.07
N ALA A 471 39.99 -15.37 10.84
CA ALA A 471 41.38 -15.71 10.59
C ALA A 471 42.35 -14.74 11.30
N GLU A 472 42.08 -13.43 11.28
CA GLU A 472 42.86 -12.46 12.05
C GLU A 472 42.71 -12.69 13.57
N LEU A 473 41.49 -12.93 14.05
CA LEU A 473 41.24 -13.20 15.47
C LEU A 473 42.09 -14.37 15.97
N LYS A 474 42.06 -15.49 15.26
CA LYS A 474 42.84 -16.69 15.58
C LYS A 474 44.34 -16.43 15.55
N LYS A 475 44.83 -15.63 14.60
CA LYS A 475 46.25 -15.29 14.49
C LYS A 475 46.73 -14.42 15.67
N ARG A 476 45.88 -13.53 16.19
CA ARG A 476 46.23 -12.57 17.25
C ARG A 476 45.90 -13.04 18.67
N SER A 477 45.04 -14.04 18.79
CA SER A 477 44.61 -14.60 20.07
C SER A 477 45.33 -15.90 20.40
N LYS A 478 45.66 -16.09 21.67
CA LYS A 478 46.21 -17.36 22.18
C LYS A 478 45.12 -18.32 22.67
N ASN A 479 43.90 -17.83 22.89
CA ASN A 479 42.80 -18.57 23.51
C ASN A 479 41.52 -18.62 22.64
N CYS A 480 41.61 -18.25 21.36
CA CYS A 480 40.51 -18.38 20.42
C CYS A 480 40.28 -19.87 20.06
N PRO A 481 39.08 -20.43 20.30
CA PRO A 481 38.76 -21.81 19.92
C PRO A 481 38.64 -21.96 18.40
N ASP A 482 38.81 -23.19 17.91
CA ASP A 482 38.74 -23.49 16.48
C ASP A 482 37.34 -23.29 15.88
N ASP A 483 36.30 -23.61 16.64
CA ASP A 483 34.89 -23.50 16.31
C ASP A 483 34.21 -22.30 17.00
N ILE A 484 34.92 -21.16 17.06
CA ILE A 484 34.46 -19.94 17.74
C ILE A 484 33.04 -19.53 17.33
N GLU A 485 32.18 -19.36 18.33
CA GLU A 485 30.91 -18.64 18.21
C GLU A 485 31.18 -17.13 18.39
N LEU A 486 30.87 -16.33 17.36
CA LEU A 486 31.17 -14.90 17.37
C LEU A 486 30.23 -14.08 18.24
N HIS A 487 29.12 -14.64 18.72
CA HIS A 487 28.21 -13.92 19.61
C HIS A 487 28.75 -13.78 21.03
N LYS A 488 28.16 -12.85 21.78
CA LYS A 488 28.26 -12.85 23.23
C LYS A 488 27.66 -14.14 23.83
N PRO A 489 28.10 -14.59 25.01
CA PRO A 489 29.29 -14.11 25.72
C PRO A 489 30.60 -14.75 25.22
N TYR A 490 30.54 -15.63 24.21
CA TYR A 490 31.67 -16.47 23.79
C TYR A 490 32.85 -15.65 23.26
N VAL A 491 32.60 -14.71 22.34
CA VAL A 491 33.65 -13.83 21.80
C VAL A 491 34.25 -12.90 22.85
N ASP A 492 33.50 -12.58 23.92
CA ASP A 492 33.97 -11.71 25.01
C ASP A 492 35.10 -12.37 25.83
N GLN A 493 35.23 -13.71 25.75
CA GLN A 493 36.30 -14.46 26.42
C GLN A 493 37.60 -14.49 25.61
N VAL A 494 37.58 -14.09 24.34
CA VAL A 494 38.75 -14.14 23.46
C VAL A 494 39.62 -12.90 23.68
N GLU A 495 40.85 -13.13 24.10
CA GLU A 495 41.83 -12.08 24.39
C GLU A 495 42.88 -12.01 23.28
N ILE A 496 43.37 -10.80 22.97
CA ILE A 496 44.48 -10.58 22.03
C ILE A 496 45.64 -9.86 22.70
N THR A 497 46.84 -9.99 22.13
CA THR A 497 48.05 -9.31 22.64
C THR A 497 48.17 -7.91 22.05
N CYS A 498 48.36 -6.90 22.92
CA CYS A 498 48.53 -5.51 22.52
C CYS A 498 49.86 -5.27 21.81
N GLU A 499 49.83 -4.70 20.61
CA GLU A 499 51.03 -4.38 19.84
C GLU A 499 51.89 -3.26 20.47
N LYS A 500 51.30 -2.39 21.30
CA LYS A 500 52.02 -1.25 21.90
C LYS A 500 52.71 -1.59 23.22
N CYS A 501 52.01 -2.25 24.14
CA CYS A 501 52.53 -2.52 25.48
C CYS A 501 52.67 -4.02 25.80
N GLN A 502 52.36 -4.92 24.86
CA GLN A 502 52.36 -6.38 25.04
C GLN A 502 51.38 -6.91 26.11
N GLY A 503 50.57 -6.04 26.71
CA GLY A 503 49.50 -6.43 27.64
C GLY A 503 48.29 -7.05 26.94
N THR A 504 47.36 -7.56 27.73
CA THR A 504 46.10 -8.11 27.25
C THR A 504 45.16 -7.02 26.74
N MET A 505 44.52 -7.26 25.60
CA MET A 505 43.38 -6.47 25.13
C MET A 505 42.10 -7.30 25.24
N LYS A 506 41.00 -6.63 25.62
CA LYS A 506 39.67 -7.23 25.70
C LYS A 506 38.72 -6.54 24.74
N ARG A 507 37.75 -7.28 24.19
CA ARG A 507 36.72 -6.70 23.33
C ARG A 507 35.93 -5.64 24.10
N VAL A 508 35.56 -4.55 23.43
CA VAL A 508 34.61 -3.58 23.97
C VAL A 508 33.24 -4.27 24.17
N PRO A 509 32.44 -3.89 25.18
CA PRO A 509 31.25 -4.66 25.55
C PRO A 509 30.09 -4.54 24.55
N GLU A 510 30.08 -3.57 23.65
CA GLU A 510 28.92 -3.25 22.81
C GLU A 510 28.68 -4.26 21.68
N VAL A 511 27.41 -4.42 21.31
CA VAL A 511 26.99 -4.99 20.01
C VAL A 511 26.66 -3.84 19.06
N ILE A 512 26.39 -4.13 17.79
CA ILE A 512 26.02 -3.09 16.82
C ILE A 512 24.51 -2.97 16.62
N ASP A 513 24.10 -1.87 16.00
CA ASP A 513 22.77 -1.62 15.47
C ASP A 513 22.35 -2.67 14.43
N CYS A 514 21.19 -3.30 14.58
CA CYS A 514 20.67 -4.29 13.64
C CYS A 514 20.33 -3.68 12.25
N TRP A 515 20.16 -2.35 12.16
CA TRP A 515 20.07 -1.68 10.87
C TRP A 515 21.37 -1.76 10.06
N PHE A 516 22.52 -1.92 10.72
CA PHE A 516 23.79 -2.15 10.04
C PHE A 516 23.89 -3.59 9.54
N ASP A 517 23.45 -4.57 10.34
CA ASP A 517 23.35 -5.97 9.90
C ASP A 517 22.49 -6.07 8.63
N SER A 518 21.27 -5.54 8.65
CA SER A 518 20.38 -5.55 7.48
C SER A 518 20.90 -4.68 6.32
N GLY A 519 21.57 -3.56 6.61
CA GLY A 519 22.22 -2.70 5.63
C GLY A 519 23.45 -3.34 4.97
N ALA A 520 24.08 -4.33 5.61
CA ALA A 520 25.22 -5.07 5.09
C ALA A 520 24.82 -6.25 4.18
N MET A 521 23.51 -6.53 4.05
CA MET A 521 22.98 -7.71 3.36
C MET A 521 23.47 -7.85 1.92
N HIS A 522 23.64 -6.74 1.19
CA HIS A 522 24.09 -6.77 -0.20
C HIS A 522 25.45 -7.48 -0.39
N THR A 523 26.33 -7.43 0.61
CA THR A 523 27.62 -8.15 0.65
C THR A 523 27.57 -9.39 1.55
N ALA A 524 27.03 -9.25 2.76
CA ALA A 524 27.17 -10.25 3.83
C ALA A 524 26.42 -11.55 3.54
N GLN A 525 25.34 -11.49 2.74
CA GLN A 525 24.61 -12.70 2.31
C GLN A 525 25.49 -13.68 1.49
N TRP A 526 26.60 -13.20 0.92
CA TRP A 526 27.51 -13.98 0.09
C TRP A 526 28.78 -14.42 0.84
N HIS A 527 28.91 -14.09 2.12
CA HIS A 527 30.18 -14.22 2.85
C HIS A 527 31.33 -13.40 2.19
N TYR A 528 30.98 -12.31 1.49
CA TYR A 528 31.96 -11.43 0.85
C TYR A 528 32.74 -10.64 1.91
N PRO A 529 34.08 -10.50 1.77
CA PRO A 529 34.91 -10.84 0.61
C PRO A 529 35.59 -12.21 0.68
N PHE A 530 35.29 -13.01 1.70
CA PHE A 530 35.99 -14.28 1.96
C PHE A 530 35.64 -15.36 0.95
N GLU A 531 34.37 -15.41 0.54
CA GLU A 531 33.84 -16.34 -0.45
C GLU A 531 32.96 -15.59 -1.48
N ASN A 532 32.60 -16.29 -2.57
CA ASN A 532 31.54 -15.90 -3.52
C ASN A 532 31.66 -14.49 -4.15
N LYS A 533 32.87 -13.96 -4.28
CA LYS A 533 33.11 -12.64 -4.90
C LYS A 533 32.45 -12.47 -6.27
N GLU A 534 32.60 -13.45 -7.15
CA GLU A 534 31.98 -13.39 -8.49
C GLU A 534 30.45 -13.46 -8.45
N ILE A 535 29.87 -14.14 -7.44
CA ILE A 535 28.43 -14.18 -7.24
C ILE A 535 27.95 -12.81 -6.77
N PHE A 536 28.63 -12.19 -5.80
CA PHE A 536 28.33 -10.83 -5.35
C PHE A 536 28.38 -9.84 -6.52
N GLU A 537 29.45 -9.84 -7.31
CA GLU A 537 29.63 -8.91 -8.44
C GLU A 537 28.52 -9.05 -9.51
N LYS A 538 27.99 -10.26 -9.72
CA LYS A 538 26.85 -10.51 -10.61
C LYS A 538 25.49 -10.13 -10.02
N ASN A 539 25.42 -9.89 -8.70
CA ASN A 539 24.20 -9.59 -7.97
C ASN A 539 24.28 -8.24 -7.23
N PHE A 540 25.11 -7.30 -7.68
CA PHE A 540 25.17 -5.94 -7.19
C PHE A 540 25.37 -4.94 -8.35
N PRO A 541 24.68 -3.78 -8.37
CA PRO A 541 23.58 -3.40 -7.48
C PRO A 541 22.27 -4.10 -7.85
N ALA A 542 21.33 -4.19 -6.90
CA ALA A 542 20.02 -4.77 -7.17
C ALA A 542 19.22 -3.95 -8.20
N ASP A 543 18.50 -4.63 -9.09
CA ASP A 543 17.59 -3.97 -10.02
C ASP A 543 16.29 -3.55 -9.33
N PHE A 544 15.82 -4.30 -8.31
CA PHE A 544 14.55 -4.05 -7.65
C PHE A 544 14.57 -4.42 -6.16
N ILE A 545 14.02 -3.52 -5.35
CA ILE A 545 13.62 -3.77 -3.97
C ILE A 545 12.21 -3.21 -3.71
N CYS A 546 11.53 -3.71 -2.70
CA CYS A 546 10.19 -3.27 -2.35
C CYS A 546 9.93 -3.43 -0.85
N GLU A 547 9.59 -2.36 -0.14
CA GLU A 547 9.18 -2.42 1.27
C GLU A 547 8.21 -1.28 1.59
N ALA A 548 7.65 -1.29 2.79
CA ALA A 548 6.77 -0.22 3.26
C ALA A 548 7.51 1.11 3.57
N ILE A 549 6.75 2.20 3.58
CA ILE A 549 7.22 3.59 3.73
C ILE A 549 8.08 3.86 4.99
N ASP A 550 7.94 3.06 6.04
CA ASP A 550 8.78 3.11 7.24
C ASP A 550 10.26 2.80 6.95
N GLN A 551 10.56 2.03 5.90
CA GLN A 551 11.94 1.70 5.52
C GLN A 551 12.75 2.88 4.98
N THR A 552 12.11 4.03 4.72
CA THR A 552 12.79 5.32 4.48
C THR A 552 13.60 5.82 5.69
N ARG A 553 13.40 5.23 6.87
CA ARG A 553 14.16 5.45 8.11
C ARG A 553 14.72 4.12 8.65
N GLY A 554 14.91 3.14 7.78
CA GLY A 554 15.39 1.81 8.13
C GLY A 554 16.26 1.28 7.00
N TRP A 555 15.80 0.19 6.39
CA TRP A 555 16.60 -0.59 5.45
C TRP A 555 17.04 0.19 4.19
N PHE A 556 16.20 1.09 3.65
CA PHE A 556 16.59 1.88 2.47
C PHE A 556 17.76 2.81 2.77
N TYR A 557 17.76 3.43 3.95
CA TYR A 557 18.84 4.30 4.40
C TYR A 557 20.11 3.50 4.65
N SER A 558 20.03 2.40 5.40
CA SER A 558 21.21 1.61 5.74
C SER A 558 21.86 0.98 4.50
N LEU A 559 21.07 0.44 3.56
CA LEU A 559 21.57 -0.04 2.27
C LEU A 559 22.26 1.05 1.45
N LEU A 560 21.68 2.25 1.39
CA LEU A 560 22.25 3.35 0.63
C LEU A 560 23.59 3.82 1.24
N VAL A 561 23.66 3.94 2.56
CA VAL A 561 24.88 4.39 3.27
C VAL A 561 26.00 3.36 3.14
N THR A 562 25.73 2.07 3.40
CA THR A 562 26.75 1.03 3.30
C THR A 562 27.21 0.82 1.85
N GLY A 563 26.27 0.81 0.89
CA GLY A 563 26.58 0.70 -0.55
C GLY A 563 27.37 1.90 -1.07
N THR A 564 27.01 3.11 -0.65
CA THR A 564 27.75 4.34 -1.01
C THR A 564 29.17 4.29 -0.46
N PHE A 565 29.35 3.89 0.81
CA PHE A 565 30.67 3.84 1.40
C PHE A 565 31.56 2.78 0.73
N LEU A 566 31.09 1.53 0.63
CA LEU A 566 31.89 0.41 0.15
C LEU A 566 32.08 0.38 -1.37
N HIS A 567 31.04 0.67 -2.14
CA HIS A 567 31.01 0.44 -3.59
C HIS A 567 30.90 1.73 -4.39
N LYS A 568 30.82 2.89 -3.71
CA LYS A 568 30.64 4.21 -4.33
C LYS A 568 29.45 4.26 -5.31
N ALA A 569 28.42 3.45 -5.05
CA ALA A 569 27.24 3.27 -5.88
C ALA A 569 25.99 3.03 -5.02
N PRO A 570 24.76 3.32 -5.52
CA PRO A 570 23.55 2.92 -4.83
C PRO A 570 23.43 1.39 -4.79
N ALA A 571 22.96 0.84 -3.67
CA ALA A 571 22.79 -0.61 -3.52
C ALA A 571 21.64 -1.19 -4.37
N PHE A 572 20.74 -0.33 -4.87
CA PHE A 572 19.60 -0.70 -5.68
C PHE A 572 19.25 0.39 -6.69
N LYS A 573 18.65 -0.01 -7.84
CA LYS A 573 18.29 0.89 -8.94
C LYS A 573 16.84 1.37 -8.89
N ASN A 574 15.91 0.47 -8.51
CA ASN A 574 14.48 0.77 -8.42
C ASN A 574 13.93 0.36 -7.05
N VAL A 575 13.11 1.22 -6.45
CA VAL A 575 12.42 0.95 -5.18
C VAL A 575 10.93 1.23 -5.29
N VAL A 576 10.11 0.21 -5.00
CA VAL A 576 8.67 0.38 -4.80
C VAL A 576 8.40 0.54 -3.31
N VAL A 577 7.88 1.70 -2.92
CA VAL A 577 7.61 2.06 -1.53
C VAL A 577 6.13 1.89 -1.24
N LEU A 578 5.79 0.89 -0.44
CA LEU A 578 4.41 0.50 -0.16
C LEU A 578 3.77 1.40 0.90
N GLY A 579 2.48 1.68 0.71
CA GLY A 579 1.64 2.29 1.73
C GLY A 579 1.35 1.30 2.87
N LEU A 580 0.82 1.82 3.97
CA LEU A 580 0.45 0.99 5.11
C LEU A 580 -0.91 0.32 4.89
N ILE A 581 -1.07 -0.87 5.46
CA ILE A 581 -2.38 -1.51 5.57
C ILE A 581 -3.09 -1.05 6.85
N CYS A 582 -4.32 -0.58 6.65
CA CYS A 582 -5.24 -0.20 7.71
C CYS A 582 -6.50 -1.07 7.67
N ASP A 583 -7.23 -1.10 8.78
CA ASP A 583 -8.55 -1.71 8.84
C ASP A 583 -9.60 -0.92 8.02
N LYS A 584 -10.85 -1.39 8.03
CA LYS A 584 -11.96 -0.78 7.30
C LYS A 584 -12.21 0.70 7.65
N ASN A 585 -11.82 1.13 8.85
CA ASN A 585 -11.98 2.50 9.34
C ASN A 585 -10.74 3.38 9.06
N GLY A 586 -9.69 2.84 8.45
CA GLY A 586 -8.44 3.54 8.20
C GLY A 586 -7.49 3.56 9.40
N ILE A 587 -7.76 2.78 10.45
CA ILE A 587 -6.87 2.67 11.60
C ILE A 587 -5.77 1.65 11.29
N LYS A 588 -4.51 1.99 11.59
CA LYS A 588 -3.38 1.08 11.45
C LYS A 588 -3.67 -0.24 12.18
N MET A 589 -3.49 -1.36 11.49
CA MET A 589 -3.68 -2.68 12.08
C MET A 589 -2.61 -2.95 13.14
N SER A 590 -3.02 -3.44 14.32
CA SER A 590 -2.10 -3.82 15.40
C SER A 590 -2.73 -4.86 16.32
N LYS A 591 -1.92 -5.80 16.82
CA LYS A 591 -2.39 -6.87 17.72
C LYS A 591 -3.04 -6.31 18.99
N SER A 592 -2.50 -5.21 19.55
CA SER A 592 -3.05 -4.55 20.74
C SER A 592 -4.45 -3.95 20.52
N LYS A 593 -4.79 -3.56 19.29
CA LYS A 593 -6.13 -3.05 18.93
C LYS A 593 -7.12 -4.15 18.53
N GLY A 594 -6.67 -5.41 18.44
CA GLY A 594 -7.51 -6.55 18.05
C GLY A 594 -8.09 -6.47 16.62
N ASN A 595 -7.54 -5.60 15.76
CA ASN A 595 -8.07 -5.34 14.41
C ASN A 595 -7.23 -5.96 13.28
N VAL A 596 -6.39 -6.94 13.60
CA VAL A 596 -5.54 -7.66 12.62
C VAL A 596 -6.29 -8.87 12.08
N LEU A 597 -6.34 -9.00 10.75
CA LEU A 597 -6.86 -10.20 10.10
C LEU A 597 -5.79 -11.30 10.03
N ASP A 598 -6.19 -12.53 10.31
CA ASP A 598 -5.33 -13.71 10.17
C ASP A 598 -5.11 -14.04 8.68
N CYS A 599 -3.85 -14.17 8.27
CA CYS A 599 -3.50 -14.39 6.85
C CYS A 599 -3.90 -15.78 6.35
N MET A 600 -3.71 -16.82 7.16
CA MET A 600 -4.04 -18.20 6.77
C MET A 600 -5.55 -18.36 6.63
N SER A 601 -6.31 -17.76 7.54
CA SER A 601 -7.77 -17.75 7.49
C SER A 601 -8.30 -17.10 6.21
N LEU A 602 -7.68 -15.99 5.77
CA LEU A 602 -8.03 -15.34 4.50
C LEU A 602 -7.73 -16.25 3.30
N PHE A 603 -6.58 -16.90 3.27
CA PHE A 603 -6.23 -17.83 2.18
C PHE A 603 -7.16 -19.05 2.14
N ASP A 604 -7.51 -19.62 3.29
CA ASP A 604 -8.40 -20.78 3.33
C ASP A 604 -9.84 -20.43 2.94
N LYS A 605 -10.30 -19.20 3.23
CA LYS A 605 -11.65 -18.75 2.89
C LYS A 605 -11.78 -18.27 1.44
N TYR A 606 -10.87 -17.44 0.97
CA TYR A 606 -11.00 -16.75 -0.33
C TYR A 606 -10.07 -17.28 -1.42
N GLY A 607 -8.99 -17.97 -1.03
CA GLY A 607 -7.89 -18.34 -1.92
C GLY A 607 -6.80 -17.26 -1.97
N ALA A 608 -5.57 -17.68 -2.22
CA ALA A 608 -4.41 -16.81 -2.37
C ALA A 608 -4.54 -15.87 -3.57
N ASP A 609 -5.10 -16.32 -4.69
CA ASP A 609 -5.30 -15.46 -5.86
C ASP A 609 -6.25 -14.30 -5.57
N ALA A 610 -7.34 -14.55 -4.82
CA ALA A 610 -8.29 -13.50 -4.43
C ALA A 610 -7.63 -12.46 -3.51
N VAL A 611 -6.88 -12.93 -2.50
CA VAL A 611 -6.15 -12.06 -1.59
C VAL A 611 -5.12 -11.22 -2.37
N ARG A 612 -4.30 -11.85 -3.23
CA ARG A 612 -3.31 -11.16 -4.07
C ARG A 612 -3.97 -10.11 -4.97
N TRP A 613 -5.01 -10.50 -5.71
CA TRP A 613 -5.72 -9.60 -6.62
C TRP A 613 -6.29 -8.38 -5.90
N SER A 614 -6.86 -8.58 -4.71
CA SER A 614 -7.37 -7.47 -3.88
C SER A 614 -6.28 -6.48 -3.48
N LEU A 615 -5.02 -6.92 -3.35
CA LEU A 615 -3.86 -6.08 -2.97
C LEU A 615 -3.27 -5.32 -4.16
N TYR A 616 -3.52 -5.77 -5.38
CA TYR A 616 -3.08 -5.12 -6.63
C TYR A 616 -4.12 -4.14 -7.18
N SER A 617 -5.40 -4.50 -7.07
CA SER A 617 -6.53 -3.76 -7.66
C SER A 617 -7.06 -2.64 -6.76
N GLY A 618 -7.79 -1.70 -7.37
CA GLY A 618 -8.47 -0.58 -6.71
C GLY A 618 -7.57 0.59 -6.30
N THR A 619 -6.51 0.32 -5.55
CA THR A 619 -5.63 1.35 -4.97
C THR A 619 -4.17 1.10 -5.32
N ALA A 620 -3.44 2.14 -5.73
CA ALA A 620 -2.01 2.05 -6.02
C ALA A 620 -1.22 1.51 -4.81
N PRO A 621 -0.17 0.67 -5.01
CA PRO A 621 0.57 0.01 -3.92
C PRO A 621 1.16 0.95 -2.86
N TRP A 622 1.52 2.17 -3.27
CA TRP A 622 2.13 3.19 -2.41
C TRP A 622 1.15 4.00 -1.57
N ASN A 623 -0.15 3.85 -1.79
CA ASN A 623 -1.17 4.53 -0.99
C ASN A 623 -1.58 3.67 0.20
N THR A 624 -1.94 4.30 1.31
CA THR A 624 -2.54 3.62 2.46
C THR A 624 -3.81 2.87 2.03
N ARG A 625 -3.87 1.58 2.34
CA ARG A 625 -4.94 0.69 1.88
C ARG A 625 -5.82 0.25 3.04
N ARG A 626 -7.14 0.40 2.87
CA ARG A 626 -8.13 -0.23 3.76
C ARG A 626 -8.31 -1.68 3.33
N PHE A 627 -7.99 -2.61 4.21
CA PHE A 627 -8.02 -4.04 3.90
C PHE A 627 -9.05 -4.74 4.79
N HIS A 628 -10.03 -5.38 4.15
CA HIS A 628 -11.18 -6.02 4.79
C HIS A 628 -11.78 -7.06 3.85
N GLU A 629 -12.49 -8.03 4.42
CA GLU A 629 -13.01 -9.21 3.71
C GLU A 629 -13.98 -8.88 2.58
N ASP A 630 -14.88 -7.91 2.74
CA ASP A 630 -15.81 -7.52 1.67
C ASP A 630 -15.09 -7.00 0.42
N GLY A 631 -14.00 -6.25 0.62
CA GLY A 631 -13.16 -5.77 -0.48
C GLY A 631 -12.41 -6.90 -1.20
N ILE A 632 -12.08 -8.00 -0.51
CA ILE A 632 -11.48 -9.20 -1.13
C ILE A 632 -12.53 -9.90 -1.99
N ALA A 633 -13.75 -10.11 -1.45
CA ALA A 633 -14.84 -10.75 -2.17
C ALA A 633 -15.26 -9.95 -3.42
N GLU A 634 -15.30 -8.62 -3.32
CA GLU A 634 -15.61 -7.74 -4.45
C GLU A 634 -14.53 -7.86 -5.56
N ALA A 635 -13.25 -7.77 -5.18
CA ALA A 635 -12.14 -7.89 -6.12
C ALA A 635 -12.10 -9.28 -6.80
N GLN A 636 -12.37 -10.34 -6.04
CA GLN A 636 -12.48 -11.70 -6.56
C GLN A 636 -13.61 -11.81 -7.59
N SER A 637 -14.78 -11.24 -7.30
CA SER A 637 -15.94 -11.31 -8.19
C SER A 637 -15.69 -10.62 -9.53
N ARG A 638 -15.09 -9.41 -9.51
CA ARG A 638 -14.85 -8.63 -10.74
C ARG A 638 -13.96 -9.35 -11.75
N PHE A 639 -12.87 -9.97 -11.30
CA PHE A 639 -11.90 -10.60 -12.20
C PHE A 639 -11.97 -12.13 -12.19
N LEU A 640 -11.64 -12.76 -11.06
CA LEU A 640 -11.46 -14.21 -10.95
C LEU A 640 -12.78 -14.96 -11.20
N GLY A 641 -13.88 -14.48 -10.64
CA GLY A 641 -15.21 -15.07 -10.86
C GLY A 641 -15.62 -15.01 -12.33
N THR A 642 -15.45 -13.86 -12.97
CA THR A 642 -15.76 -13.67 -14.40
C THR A 642 -14.88 -14.55 -15.29
N LEU A 643 -13.57 -14.62 -15.03
CA LEU A 643 -12.64 -15.47 -15.77
C LEU A 643 -12.99 -16.95 -15.61
N GLN A 644 -13.28 -17.41 -14.38
CA GLN A 644 -13.68 -18.79 -14.10
C GLN A 644 -14.96 -19.18 -14.85
N ASN A 645 -15.93 -18.27 -14.94
CA ASN A 645 -17.17 -18.51 -15.67
C ASN A 645 -16.92 -18.69 -17.17
N VAL A 646 -16.08 -17.84 -17.77
CA VAL A 646 -15.73 -17.93 -19.20
C VAL A 646 -14.93 -19.20 -19.50
N TYR A 647 -13.97 -19.54 -18.64
CA TYR A 647 -13.20 -20.78 -18.74
C TYR A 647 -14.08 -22.02 -18.63
N SER A 648 -14.99 -22.06 -17.65
CA SER A 648 -15.92 -23.17 -17.47
C SER A 648 -16.90 -23.30 -18.62
N PHE A 649 -17.34 -22.17 -19.19
CA PHE A 649 -18.13 -22.15 -20.42
C PHE A 649 -17.35 -22.81 -21.56
N PHE A 650 -16.11 -22.40 -21.82
CA PHE A 650 -15.30 -22.99 -22.88
C PHE A 650 -15.13 -24.51 -22.69
N VAL A 651 -14.72 -24.96 -21.50
CA VAL A 651 -14.50 -26.39 -21.22
C VAL A 651 -15.78 -27.21 -21.40
N LEU A 652 -16.92 -26.70 -20.94
CA LEU A 652 -18.21 -27.39 -21.09
C LEU A 652 -18.53 -27.64 -22.57
N TYR A 653 -18.55 -26.57 -23.38
CA TYR A 653 -18.94 -26.70 -24.78
C TYR A 653 -17.89 -27.40 -25.64
N ALA A 654 -16.60 -27.18 -25.37
CA ALA A 654 -15.54 -27.86 -26.11
C ALA A 654 -15.54 -29.37 -25.84
N ASN A 655 -15.87 -29.82 -24.62
CA ASN A 655 -16.05 -31.24 -24.33
C ASN A 655 -17.31 -31.84 -24.98
N ILE A 656 -18.42 -31.11 -25.00
CA ILE A 656 -19.66 -31.55 -25.69
C ILE A 656 -19.38 -31.75 -27.18
N GLU A 657 -18.66 -30.81 -27.80
CA GLU A 657 -18.34 -30.81 -29.23
C GLU A 657 -17.09 -31.63 -29.58
N GLN A 658 -16.40 -32.19 -28.58
CA GLN A 658 -15.10 -32.85 -28.72
C GLN A 658 -14.08 -31.99 -29.50
N PHE A 659 -14.12 -30.67 -29.30
CA PHE A 659 -13.32 -29.71 -30.06
C PHE A 659 -11.87 -29.69 -29.57
N ASN A 660 -10.92 -30.06 -30.44
CA ASN A 660 -9.48 -29.99 -30.16
C ASN A 660 -8.84 -28.78 -30.88
N PRO A 661 -8.47 -27.70 -30.18
CA PRO A 661 -7.92 -26.50 -30.80
C PRO A 661 -6.63 -26.75 -31.60
N THR A 662 -5.84 -27.78 -31.26
CA THR A 662 -4.58 -28.10 -31.97
C THR A 662 -4.80 -28.67 -33.38
N GLN A 663 -6.01 -29.14 -33.68
CA GLN A 663 -6.35 -29.77 -34.97
C GLN A 663 -7.02 -28.80 -35.96
N HIS A 664 -7.29 -27.56 -35.54
CA HIS A 664 -7.93 -26.55 -36.39
C HIS A 664 -6.97 -25.42 -36.71
N LYS A 665 -6.98 -24.96 -37.97
CA LYS A 665 -6.26 -23.77 -38.42
C LYS A 665 -7.20 -22.91 -39.24
N LEU A 666 -7.46 -21.70 -38.77
CA LEU A 666 -8.25 -20.71 -39.50
C LEU A 666 -7.58 -19.33 -39.39
N PRO A 667 -7.19 -18.70 -40.51
CA PRO A 667 -6.58 -17.38 -40.52
C PRO A 667 -7.48 -16.33 -39.86
N ILE A 668 -6.89 -15.41 -39.09
CA ILE A 668 -7.64 -14.37 -38.36
C ILE A 668 -8.46 -13.49 -39.31
N GLY A 669 -7.96 -13.22 -40.52
CA GLY A 669 -8.67 -12.45 -41.55
C GLY A 669 -9.97 -13.10 -42.05
N GLU A 670 -10.11 -14.42 -41.90
CA GLU A 670 -11.30 -15.19 -42.28
C GLU A 670 -12.29 -15.35 -41.11
N ARG A 671 -11.93 -14.88 -39.92
CA ARG A 671 -12.80 -14.94 -38.73
C ARG A 671 -13.78 -13.77 -38.71
N SER A 672 -14.84 -13.92 -37.93
CA SER A 672 -15.86 -12.89 -37.79
C SER A 672 -15.27 -11.57 -37.25
N GLU A 673 -15.94 -10.45 -37.51
CA GLU A 673 -15.52 -9.14 -36.97
C GLU A 673 -15.46 -9.15 -35.42
N LEU A 674 -16.32 -9.94 -34.77
CA LEU A 674 -16.31 -10.09 -33.32
C LEU A 674 -15.08 -10.86 -32.81
N ASP A 675 -14.60 -11.86 -33.56
CA ASP A 675 -13.35 -12.58 -33.26
C ASP A 675 -12.13 -11.68 -33.44
N ARG A 676 -12.06 -10.96 -34.56
CA ARG A 676 -10.99 -10.00 -34.83
C ARG A 676 -10.94 -8.89 -33.79
N TRP A 677 -12.11 -8.42 -33.34
CA TRP A 677 -12.20 -7.41 -32.29
C TRP A 677 -11.64 -7.90 -30.96
N ILE A 678 -12.04 -9.07 -30.47
CA ILE A 678 -11.56 -9.55 -29.16
C ILE A 678 -10.05 -9.88 -29.20
N LEU A 679 -9.53 -10.35 -30.34
CA LEU A 679 -8.09 -10.56 -30.54
C LEU A 679 -7.33 -9.24 -30.59
N SER A 680 -7.89 -8.20 -31.22
CA SER A 680 -7.33 -6.85 -31.19
C SER A 680 -7.32 -6.29 -29.77
N ARG A 681 -8.42 -6.48 -29.00
CA ARG A 681 -8.50 -6.08 -27.59
C ARG A 681 -7.47 -6.81 -26.74
N TYR A 682 -7.31 -8.12 -26.93
CA TYR A 682 -6.30 -8.92 -26.24
C TYR A 682 -4.89 -8.38 -26.50
N ASN A 683 -4.49 -8.19 -27.76
CA ASN A 683 -3.15 -7.70 -28.11
C ASN A 683 -2.89 -6.27 -27.60
N GLN A 684 -3.89 -5.39 -27.65
CA GLN A 684 -3.80 -4.06 -27.06
C GLN A 684 -3.58 -4.15 -25.53
N SER A 685 -4.37 -4.98 -24.85
CA SER A 685 -4.22 -5.20 -23.41
C SER A 685 -2.86 -5.80 -23.03
N VAL A 686 -2.31 -6.73 -23.83
CA VAL A 686 -0.96 -7.26 -23.62
C VAL A 686 0.08 -6.13 -23.71
N ALA A 687 -0.01 -5.27 -24.73
CA ALA A 687 0.90 -4.14 -24.89
C ALA A 687 0.83 -3.17 -23.70
N ASP A 688 -0.39 -2.82 -23.27
CA ASP A 688 -0.63 -1.84 -22.21
C ASP A 688 -0.25 -2.38 -20.82
N VAL A 689 -0.51 -3.67 -20.55
CA VAL A 689 -0.09 -4.34 -19.30
C VAL A 689 1.43 -4.39 -19.23
N ARG A 690 2.13 -4.78 -20.31
CA ARG A 690 3.60 -4.76 -20.32
C ARG A 690 4.18 -3.37 -20.07
N ALA A 691 3.66 -2.36 -20.78
CA ALA A 691 4.08 -0.98 -20.60
C ALA A 691 3.89 -0.49 -19.15
N SER A 692 2.78 -0.88 -18.51
CA SER A 692 2.49 -0.54 -17.11
C SER A 692 3.42 -1.29 -16.15
N MET A 693 3.65 -2.58 -16.38
CA MET A 693 4.51 -3.43 -15.55
C MET A 693 5.99 -3.04 -15.62
N ASP A 694 6.46 -2.56 -16.78
CA ASP A 694 7.85 -2.10 -16.95
C ASP A 694 8.15 -0.83 -16.14
N ILE A 695 7.13 -0.09 -15.72
CA ILE A 695 7.23 1.07 -14.81
C ILE A 695 6.59 0.82 -13.44
N TYR A 696 6.32 -0.43 -13.07
CA TYR A 696 5.73 -0.83 -11.78
C TYR A 696 4.30 -0.28 -11.52
N ASP A 697 3.54 0.08 -12.56
CA ASP A 697 2.13 0.48 -12.45
C ASP A 697 1.22 -0.77 -12.40
N ILE A 698 1.22 -1.41 -11.25
CA ILE A 698 0.53 -2.67 -10.98
C ILE A 698 -1.00 -2.49 -11.03
N THR A 699 -1.52 -1.39 -10.47
CA THR A 699 -2.97 -1.18 -10.40
C THR A 699 -3.58 -0.93 -11.77
N ARG A 700 -2.91 -0.14 -12.63
CA ARG A 700 -3.37 0.04 -14.02
C ARG A 700 -3.38 -1.28 -14.78
N SER A 701 -2.37 -2.14 -14.56
CA SER A 701 -2.32 -3.48 -15.15
C SER A 701 -3.55 -4.32 -14.77
N THR A 702 -3.99 -4.27 -13.50
CA THR A 702 -5.21 -4.96 -13.08
C THR A 702 -6.46 -4.39 -13.76
N GLN A 703 -6.59 -3.07 -13.87
CA GLN A 703 -7.76 -2.43 -14.51
C GLN A 703 -7.88 -2.82 -15.99
N ILE A 704 -6.75 -2.90 -16.71
CA ILE A 704 -6.72 -3.33 -18.12
C ILE A 704 -7.19 -4.78 -18.24
N MET A 705 -6.72 -5.67 -17.36
CA MET A 705 -7.12 -7.08 -17.36
C MET A 705 -8.59 -7.28 -16.94
N GLU A 706 -9.09 -6.53 -15.95
CA GLU A 706 -10.52 -6.54 -15.58
C GLU A 706 -11.39 -6.12 -16.76
N SER A 707 -11.03 -5.04 -17.45
CA SER A 707 -11.73 -4.58 -18.65
C SER A 707 -11.72 -5.60 -19.79
N LEU A 708 -10.60 -6.30 -20.01
CA LEU A 708 -10.52 -7.33 -21.05
C LEU A 708 -11.38 -8.55 -20.73
N VAL A 709 -11.38 -9.02 -19.47
CA VAL A 709 -12.21 -10.15 -19.05
C VAL A 709 -13.70 -9.79 -19.11
N GLU A 710 -14.04 -8.54 -18.79
CA GLU A 710 -15.39 -8.00 -18.96
C GLU A 710 -15.83 -7.98 -20.43
N ASP A 711 -14.98 -7.46 -21.33
CA ASP A 711 -15.21 -7.49 -22.79
C ASP A 711 -15.38 -8.94 -23.29
N LEU A 712 -14.55 -9.86 -22.80
CA LEU A 712 -14.62 -11.27 -23.17
C LEU A 712 -15.93 -11.92 -22.72
N SER A 713 -16.35 -11.69 -21.48
CA SER A 713 -17.56 -12.30 -20.91
C SER A 713 -18.84 -11.66 -21.46
N ASN A 714 -18.98 -10.35 -21.27
CA ASN A 714 -20.25 -9.64 -21.46
C ASN A 714 -20.48 -9.16 -22.91
N TRP A 715 -19.46 -9.20 -23.76
CA TRP A 715 -19.61 -8.95 -25.19
C TRP A 715 -19.29 -10.18 -26.02
N TYR A 716 -18.06 -10.68 -25.98
CA TYR A 716 -17.64 -11.73 -26.92
C TYR A 716 -18.40 -13.04 -26.70
N VAL A 717 -18.33 -13.63 -25.50
CA VAL A 717 -18.97 -14.91 -25.18
C VAL A 717 -20.48 -14.78 -25.29
N ARG A 718 -21.09 -13.76 -24.67
CA ARG A 718 -22.54 -13.55 -24.69
C ARG A 718 -23.10 -13.50 -26.11
N ARG A 719 -22.42 -12.80 -27.03
CA ARG A 719 -22.88 -12.66 -28.43
C ARG A 719 -22.51 -13.85 -29.30
N SER A 720 -21.45 -14.58 -28.94
CA SER A 720 -21.03 -15.79 -29.64
C SER A 720 -21.73 -17.06 -29.17
N ARG A 721 -22.56 -17.04 -28.10
CA ARG A 721 -23.22 -18.25 -27.53
C ARG A 721 -23.84 -19.15 -28.58
N ARG A 722 -24.61 -18.59 -29.53
CA ARG A 722 -25.25 -19.36 -30.61
C ARG A 722 -24.23 -20.15 -31.45
N ARG A 723 -23.06 -19.56 -31.73
CA ARG A 723 -21.99 -20.16 -32.52
C ARG A 723 -21.46 -21.44 -31.87
N PHE A 724 -21.48 -21.53 -30.52
CA PHE A 724 -21.06 -22.71 -29.78
C PHE A 724 -22.12 -23.84 -29.73
N TRP A 725 -23.39 -23.58 -30.07
CA TRP A 725 -24.52 -24.51 -29.86
C TRP A 725 -25.13 -25.06 -31.16
N THR A 726 -24.76 -24.51 -32.31
CA THR A 726 -25.28 -24.96 -33.60
C THR A 726 -24.90 -26.42 -33.86
N SER A 727 -25.86 -27.25 -34.29
CA SER A 727 -25.63 -28.67 -34.58
C SER A 727 -24.73 -28.91 -35.80
N GLU A 728 -24.59 -27.90 -36.66
CA GLU A 728 -23.74 -27.97 -37.85
C GLU A 728 -22.30 -27.54 -37.51
N ASN A 729 -21.32 -28.36 -37.90
CA ASN A 729 -19.91 -28.04 -37.74
C ASN A 729 -19.46 -27.07 -38.86
N THR A 730 -19.61 -25.77 -38.61
CA THR A 730 -19.26 -24.72 -39.57
C THR A 730 -17.87 -24.13 -39.30
N PRO A 731 -17.21 -23.53 -40.31
CA PRO A 731 -15.97 -22.76 -40.10
C PRO A 731 -16.14 -21.65 -39.05
N ASP A 732 -17.31 -21.01 -38.99
CA ASP A 732 -17.61 -19.97 -38.01
C ASP A 732 -17.66 -20.50 -36.56
N LYS A 733 -18.24 -21.69 -36.35
CA LYS A 733 -18.21 -22.38 -35.05
C LYS A 733 -16.77 -22.68 -34.61
N SER A 734 -15.96 -23.22 -35.52
CA SER A 734 -14.54 -23.48 -35.26
C SER A 734 -13.77 -22.19 -34.95
N ALA A 735 -14.05 -21.08 -35.66
CA ALA A 735 -13.46 -19.78 -35.40
C ALA A 735 -13.75 -19.25 -33.99
N ALA A 736 -14.99 -19.45 -33.50
CA ALA A 736 -15.41 -19.03 -32.17
C ALA A 736 -14.65 -19.79 -31.07
N PHE A 737 -14.53 -21.11 -31.19
CA PHE A 737 -13.77 -21.93 -30.25
C PHE A 737 -12.27 -21.61 -30.29
N LEU A 738 -11.67 -21.50 -31.48
CA LEU A 738 -10.25 -21.13 -31.62
C LEU A 738 -9.95 -19.77 -30.97
N THR A 739 -10.78 -18.77 -31.25
CA THR A 739 -10.58 -17.43 -30.72
C THR A 739 -10.73 -17.38 -29.20
N LEU A 740 -11.76 -18.04 -28.64
CA LEU A 740 -11.95 -18.09 -27.19
C LEU A 740 -10.80 -18.83 -26.50
N TYR A 741 -10.31 -19.91 -27.11
CA TYR A 741 -9.14 -20.66 -26.65
C TYR A 741 -7.88 -19.78 -26.62
N GLU A 742 -7.57 -19.11 -27.73
CA GLU A 742 -6.40 -18.22 -27.86
C GLU A 742 -6.41 -17.11 -26.80
N VAL A 743 -7.56 -16.48 -26.57
CA VAL A 743 -7.69 -15.43 -25.55
C VAL A 743 -7.59 -15.99 -24.13
N LEU A 744 -8.17 -17.17 -23.83
CA LEU A 744 -8.07 -17.81 -22.51
C LEU A 744 -6.63 -18.23 -22.17
N VAL A 745 -5.93 -18.87 -23.11
CA VAL A 745 -4.51 -19.23 -22.94
C VAL A 745 -3.65 -17.98 -22.82
N GLY A 746 -3.94 -16.97 -23.64
CA GLY A 746 -3.27 -15.67 -23.60
C GLY A 746 -3.47 -14.94 -22.27
N LEU A 747 -4.68 -14.97 -21.72
CA LEU A 747 -5.02 -14.42 -20.41
C LEU A 747 -4.30 -15.18 -19.29
N ALA A 748 -4.28 -16.52 -19.32
CA ALA A 748 -3.56 -17.32 -18.33
C ALA A 748 -2.07 -16.93 -18.27
N LYS A 749 -1.42 -16.74 -19.42
CA LYS A 749 -0.02 -16.27 -19.45
C LYS A 749 0.13 -14.83 -18.97
N LEU A 750 -0.80 -13.93 -19.34
CA LEU A 750 -0.78 -12.51 -18.96
C LEU A 750 -0.98 -12.32 -17.45
N SER A 751 -1.92 -13.07 -16.84
CA SER A 751 -2.25 -12.98 -15.43
C SER A 751 -1.36 -13.84 -14.52
N ALA A 752 -0.52 -14.72 -15.06
CA ALA A 752 0.31 -15.64 -14.27
C ALA A 752 1.13 -14.99 -13.14
N PRO A 753 1.77 -13.81 -13.32
CA PRO A 753 2.45 -13.13 -12.22
C PRO A 753 1.54 -12.58 -11.11
N PHE A 754 0.25 -12.35 -11.41
CA PHE A 754 -0.72 -11.75 -10.51
C PHE A 754 -1.52 -12.83 -9.77
N THR A 755 -2.08 -13.78 -10.51
CA THR A 755 -2.98 -14.83 -10.02
C THR A 755 -2.41 -16.18 -10.46
N PRO A 756 -1.32 -16.63 -9.82
CA PRO A 756 -0.54 -17.77 -10.32
C PRO A 756 -1.29 -19.10 -10.28
N PHE A 757 -2.31 -19.25 -9.44
CA PHE A 757 -3.03 -20.52 -9.30
C PHE A 757 -4.06 -20.73 -10.41
N ILE A 758 -5.01 -19.80 -10.60
CA ILE A 758 -6.01 -19.91 -11.68
C ILE A 758 -5.35 -19.91 -13.06
N SER A 759 -4.24 -19.17 -13.22
CA SER A 759 -3.47 -19.14 -14.46
C SER A 759 -2.83 -20.51 -14.74
N GLU A 760 -2.32 -21.18 -13.71
CA GLU A 760 -1.79 -22.54 -13.84
C GLU A 760 -2.90 -23.54 -14.15
N ASP A 761 -4.05 -23.44 -13.49
CA ASP A 761 -5.19 -24.34 -13.74
C ASP A 761 -5.66 -24.26 -15.19
N ILE A 762 -5.91 -23.05 -15.69
CA ILE A 762 -6.33 -22.81 -17.08
C ILE A 762 -5.27 -23.35 -18.05
N TYR A 763 -4.01 -22.97 -17.86
CA TYR A 763 -2.94 -23.36 -18.78
C TYR A 763 -2.74 -24.88 -18.82
N ARG A 764 -2.70 -25.55 -17.66
CA ARG A 764 -2.47 -27.00 -17.61
C ARG A 764 -3.63 -27.78 -18.21
N ASN A 765 -4.87 -27.35 -17.96
CA ASN A 765 -6.03 -28.03 -18.53
C ASN A 765 -6.14 -27.77 -20.05
N LEU A 766 -5.94 -26.54 -20.51
CA LEU A 766 -6.17 -26.17 -21.91
C LEU A 766 -4.96 -26.39 -22.84
N VAL A 767 -3.74 -26.39 -22.32
CA VAL A 767 -2.51 -26.49 -23.12
C VAL A 767 -1.80 -27.81 -22.85
N TYR A 768 -1.24 -27.97 -21.65
CA TYR A 768 -0.37 -29.10 -21.33
C TYR A 768 -1.06 -30.47 -21.46
N ARG A 769 -2.34 -30.56 -21.11
CA ARG A 769 -3.13 -31.80 -21.25
C ARG A 769 -3.35 -32.20 -22.73
N LEU A 770 -3.30 -31.26 -23.67
CA LEU A 770 -3.46 -31.54 -25.11
C LEU A 770 -2.14 -31.96 -25.76
N ASP A 771 -1.02 -31.44 -25.27
CA ASP A 771 0.32 -31.67 -25.82
C ASP A 771 1.36 -31.60 -24.70
N ASP A 772 1.90 -32.75 -24.31
CA ASP A 772 2.89 -32.89 -23.24
C ASP A 772 4.29 -32.42 -23.65
N ALA A 773 4.52 -32.11 -24.93
CA ALA A 773 5.73 -31.45 -25.40
C ALA A 773 5.77 -29.96 -25.04
N THR A 774 4.62 -29.36 -24.67
CA THR A 774 4.57 -27.98 -24.16
C THR A 774 5.12 -27.90 -22.73
N PRO A 775 5.63 -26.73 -22.29
CA PRO A 775 6.07 -26.57 -20.91
C PRO A 775 4.96 -26.96 -19.93
N MET A 776 5.28 -27.74 -18.90
CA MET A 776 4.28 -28.33 -17.99
C MET A 776 3.55 -27.34 -17.06
N SER A 777 4.04 -26.10 -17.00
CA SER A 777 3.52 -25.03 -16.16
C SER A 777 3.52 -23.71 -16.94
N VAL A 778 2.53 -22.85 -16.68
CA VAL A 778 2.44 -21.52 -17.29
C VAL A 778 3.66 -20.67 -16.92
N HIS A 779 4.24 -20.91 -15.74
CA HIS A 779 5.39 -20.18 -15.22
C HIS A 779 6.73 -20.60 -15.86
N LEU A 780 6.71 -21.63 -16.70
CA LEU A 780 7.84 -22.03 -17.55
C LEU A 780 7.70 -21.50 -18.98
N THR A 781 6.67 -20.71 -19.27
CA THR A 781 6.45 -20.07 -20.57
C THR A 781 6.96 -18.64 -20.60
N ASP A 782 7.13 -18.08 -21.80
CA ASP A 782 7.41 -16.65 -21.97
C ASP A 782 6.15 -15.80 -21.73
N TYR A 783 6.35 -14.61 -21.17
CA TYR A 783 5.30 -13.61 -20.98
C TYR A 783 4.80 -13.13 -22.35
N PRO A 784 3.48 -13.01 -22.58
CA PRO A 784 2.95 -12.74 -23.91
C PRO A 784 3.49 -11.42 -24.47
N VAL A 785 3.72 -11.39 -25.78
CA VAL A 785 4.12 -10.20 -26.53
C VAL A 785 2.98 -9.87 -27.49
N ALA A 786 2.57 -8.60 -27.52
CA ALA A 786 1.50 -8.16 -28.40
C ALA A 786 1.90 -8.28 -29.87
N ASP A 787 1.08 -8.96 -30.66
CA ASP A 787 1.16 -8.87 -32.12
C ASP A 787 0.49 -7.57 -32.56
N ARG A 788 1.33 -6.58 -32.90
CA ARG A 788 0.85 -5.26 -33.33
C ARG A 788 0.08 -5.31 -34.65
N THR A 789 0.25 -6.34 -35.47
CA THR A 789 -0.47 -6.48 -36.75
C THR A 789 -1.95 -6.85 -36.55
N LEU A 790 -2.30 -7.40 -35.38
CA LEU A 790 -3.65 -7.78 -35.01
C LEU A 790 -4.39 -6.68 -34.25
N ILE A 791 -3.73 -5.56 -33.97
CA ILE A 791 -4.36 -4.40 -33.33
C ILE A 791 -5.05 -3.57 -34.43
N ASP A 792 -6.38 -3.50 -34.37
CA ASP A 792 -7.23 -2.68 -35.25
C ASP A 792 -7.89 -1.57 -34.40
N PRO A 793 -7.26 -0.37 -34.30
CA PRO A 793 -7.79 0.72 -33.49
C PRO A 793 -9.16 1.20 -33.96
N ASP A 794 -9.44 1.13 -35.27
CA ASP A 794 -10.72 1.55 -35.82
C ASP A 794 -11.83 0.58 -35.40
N LEU A 795 -11.59 -0.73 -35.48
CA LEU A 795 -12.53 -1.74 -34.99
C LEU A 795 -12.80 -1.60 -33.48
N VAL A 796 -11.75 -1.39 -32.68
CA VAL A 796 -11.88 -1.14 -31.24
C VAL A 796 -12.72 0.11 -30.99
N LYS A 797 -12.48 1.20 -31.73
CA LYS A 797 -13.25 2.45 -31.62
C LYS A 797 -14.72 2.25 -32.02
N ARG A 798 -15.00 1.53 -33.11
CA ARG A 798 -16.38 1.21 -33.53
C ARG A 798 -17.11 0.41 -32.47
N MET A 799 -16.48 -0.62 -31.90
CA MET A 799 -17.09 -1.44 -30.85
C MET A 799 -17.28 -0.69 -29.53
N ALA A 800 -16.37 0.21 -29.16
CA ALA A 800 -16.55 1.09 -28.00
C ALA A 800 -17.76 2.03 -28.17
N PHE A 801 -17.97 2.57 -29.37
CA PHE A 801 -19.15 3.36 -29.71
C PHE A 801 -20.44 2.53 -29.53
N VAL A 802 -20.47 1.30 -30.05
CA VAL A 802 -21.60 0.37 -29.88
C VAL A 802 -21.87 0.08 -28.41
N ALA A 803 -20.84 -0.23 -27.64
CA ALA A 803 -20.98 -0.57 -26.23
C ALA A 803 -21.57 0.58 -25.42
N LYS A 804 -21.11 1.81 -25.68
CA LYS A 804 -21.64 3.02 -25.05
C LYS A 804 -23.09 3.30 -25.45
N ALA A 805 -23.41 3.20 -26.74
CA ALA A 805 -24.78 3.37 -27.23
C ALA A 805 -25.75 2.35 -26.62
N VAL A 806 -25.34 1.09 -26.52
CA VAL A 806 -26.11 0.02 -25.88
C VAL A 806 -26.26 0.24 -24.37
N GLY A 807 -25.20 0.69 -23.69
CA GLY A 807 -25.25 1.04 -22.26
C GLY A 807 -26.31 2.11 -21.99
N LEU A 808 -26.26 3.21 -22.74
CA LEU A 808 -27.24 4.30 -22.65
C LEU A 808 -28.65 3.86 -23.04
N GLY A 809 -28.80 3.04 -24.08
CA GLY A 809 -30.10 2.51 -24.47
C GLY A 809 -30.72 1.60 -23.40
N ARG A 810 -29.90 0.79 -22.71
CA ARG A 810 -30.35 -0.03 -21.57
C ARG A 810 -30.72 0.82 -20.36
N ALA A 811 -29.96 1.89 -20.07
CA ALA A 811 -30.33 2.85 -19.05
C ALA A 811 -31.70 3.49 -19.35
N GLY A 812 -31.94 3.89 -20.61
CA GLY A 812 -33.22 4.42 -21.05
C GLY A 812 -34.37 3.42 -20.93
N ARG A 813 -34.11 2.14 -21.25
CA ARG A 813 -35.07 1.05 -21.02
C ARG A 813 -35.43 0.89 -19.54
N ASN A 814 -34.43 0.93 -18.65
CA ASN A 814 -34.64 0.83 -17.21
C ASN A 814 -35.47 2.00 -16.67
N GLU A 815 -35.18 3.23 -17.09
CA GLU A 815 -35.99 4.41 -16.72
C GLU A 815 -37.44 4.29 -17.22
N ALA A 816 -37.64 3.73 -18.41
CA ALA A 816 -38.97 3.46 -18.96
C ALA A 816 -39.67 2.23 -18.35
N ASN A 817 -39.03 1.48 -17.45
CA ASN A 817 -39.48 0.17 -16.96
C ASN A 817 -39.77 -0.86 -18.07
N LEU A 818 -39.02 -0.79 -19.19
CA LEU A 818 -39.19 -1.67 -20.36
C LEU A 818 -38.14 -2.79 -20.36
N LYS A 819 -38.59 -4.04 -20.23
CA LYS A 819 -37.72 -5.22 -20.36
C LYS A 819 -37.05 -5.27 -21.73
N VAL A 820 -35.77 -5.66 -21.82
CA VAL A 820 -35.06 -5.83 -23.12
C VAL A 820 -35.79 -6.80 -24.06
N ARG A 821 -36.48 -7.82 -23.52
CA ARG A 821 -37.27 -8.76 -24.32
C ARG A 821 -38.48 -8.12 -25.02
N GLN A 822 -38.96 -6.97 -24.57
CA GLN A 822 -39.98 -6.18 -25.26
C GLN A 822 -39.33 -5.42 -26.43
N PRO A 823 -39.62 -5.76 -27.70
CA PRO A 823 -39.08 -5.03 -28.83
C PRO A 823 -39.64 -3.61 -28.87
N LEU A 824 -38.82 -2.65 -29.29
CA LEU A 824 -39.21 -1.26 -29.46
C LEU A 824 -39.03 -0.80 -30.91
N ALA A 825 -39.75 0.24 -31.30
CA ALA A 825 -39.74 0.72 -32.67
C ALA A 825 -38.35 1.23 -33.08
N GLN A 826 -37.73 2.09 -32.28
CA GLN A 826 -36.48 2.72 -32.66
C GLN A 826 -35.67 3.26 -31.49
N ILE A 827 -34.38 3.48 -31.76
CA ILE A 827 -33.53 4.36 -30.99
C ILE A 827 -32.90 5.39 -31.93
N LYS A 828 -32.79 6.63 -31.46
CA LYS A 828 -32.09 7.71 -32.14
C LYS A 828 -30.79 8.01 -31.42
N ILE A 829 -29.70 8.18 -32.16
CA ILE A 829 -28.37 8.44 -31.58
C ILE A 829 -27.82 9.74 -32.17
N LEU A 830 -27.44 10.66 -31.28
CA LEU A 830 -26.81 11.91 -31.67
C LEU A 830 -25.42 11.62 -32.24
N VAL A 831 -25.20 12.06 -33.48
CA VAL A 831 -23.90 11.98 -34.15
C VAL A 831 -23.35 13.38 -34.33
N GLN A 832 -22.13 13.62 -33.83
CA GLN A 832 -21.52 14.94 -33.82
C GLN A 832 -20.77 15.27 -35.11
N ASN A 833 -20.35 14.25 -35.86
CA ASN A 833 -19.55 14.40 -37.08
C ASN A 833 -19.77 13.23 -38.05
N GLU A 834 -19.26 13.39 -39.27
CA GLU A 834 -19.40 12.39 -40.34
C GLU A 834 -18.71 11.05 -40.01
N SER A 835 -17.65 11.06 -39.18
CA SER A 835 -17.01 9.82 -38.73
C SER A 835 -17.95 9.01 -37.85
N GLU A 836 -18.62 9.62 -36.87
CA GLU A 836 -19.58 8.93 -36.00
C GLU A 836 -20.79 8.42 -36.77
N ARG A 837 -21.27 9.20 -37.75
CA ARG A 837 -22.34 8.74 -38.65
C ARG A 837 -21.95 7.46 -39.40
N LYS A 838 -20.74 7.40 -39.97
CA LYS A 838 -20.26 6.19 -40.65
C LYS A 838 -20.13 5.00 -39.70
N ILE A 839 -19.66 5.22 -38.47
CA ILE A 839 -19.58 4.18 -37.44
C ILE A 839 -20.99 3.65 -37.12
N LEU A 840 -21.94 4.54 -36.85
CA LEU A 840 -23.32 4.19 -36.55
C LEU A 840 -23.96 3.38 -37.68
N GLU A 841 -23.81 3.81 -38.93
CA GLU A 841 -24.36 3.10 -40.09
C GLU A 841 -23.76 1.69 -40.24
N SER A 842 -22.45 1.54 -40.02
CA SER A 842 -21.79 0.22 -40.08
C SER A 842 -22.18 -0.71 -38.92
N MET A 843 -22.59 -0.15 -37.78
CA MET A 843 -22.79 -0.89 -36.54
C MET A 843 -24.25 -0.98 -36.08
N LYS A 844 -25.19 -0.36 -36.81
CA LYS A 844 -26.60 -0.29 -36.43
C LYS A 844 -27.23 -1.64 -36.14
N GLY A 845 -26.84 -2.69 -36.89
CA GLY A 845 -27.31 -4.06 -36.66
C GLY A 845 -26.93 -4.59 -35.27
N LEU A 846 -25.70 -4.31 -34.80
CA LEU A 846 -25.27 -4.74 -33.47
C LEU A 846 -26.04 -4.00 -32.38
N ILE A 847 -26.30 -2.69 -32.56
CA ILE A 847 -27.06 -1.87 -31.61
C ILE A 847 -28.53 -2.31 -31.59
N SER A 848 -29.14 -2.56 -32.77
CA SER A 848 -30.54 -2.98 -32.88
C SER A 848 -30.78 -4.31 -32.19
N ASP A 849 -29.88 -5.28 -32.38
CA ASP A 849 -29.99 -6.60 -31.77
C ASP A 849 -29.83 -6.53 -30.25
N GLU A 850 -28.83 -5.79 -29.78
CA GLU A 850 -28.52 -5.66 -28.34
C GLU A 850 -29.57 -4.93 -27.54
N LEU A 851 -30.19 -3.92 -28.15
CA LEU A 851 -31.27 -3.16 -27.55
C LEU A 851 -32.65 -3.70 -27.92
N ASN A 852 -32.76 -4.73 -28.75
CA ASN A 852 -34.02 -5.24 -29.30
C ASN A 852 -34.90 -4.09 -29.83
N VAL A 853 -34.37 -3.30 -30.75
CA VAL A 853 -35.08 -2.20 -31.41
C VAL A 853 -35.14 -2.45 -32.92
N LYS A 854 -36.23 -2.06 -33.59
CA LYS A 854 -36.40 -2.32 -35.03
C LYS A 854 -35.57 -1.40 -35.92
N ASN A 855 -35.29 -0.18 -35.45
CA ASN A 855 -34.52 0.81 -36.19
C ASN A 855 -33.53 1.57 -35.29
N VAL A 856 -32.38 1.94 -35.87
CA VAL A 856 -31.39 2.80 -35.23
C VAL A 856 -31.14 3.96 -36.19
N ALA A 857 -31.48 5.18 -35.78
CA ALA A 857 -31.40 6.35 -36.64
C ALA A 857 -30.44 7.42 -36.10
N PRO A 858 -29.64 8.09 -36.95
CA PRO A 858 -28.86 9.24 -36.53
C PRO A 858 -29.78 10.46 -36.29
N ILE A 859 -29.42 11.29 -35.32
CA ILE A 859 -29.92 12.66 -35.19
C ILE A 859 -28.75 13.63 -35.15
N SER A 860 -28.95 14.84 -35.68
CA SER A 860 -27.95 15.93 -35.68
C SER A 860 -28.21 16.96 -34.58
N ASP A 861 -29.39 16.93 -33.98
CA ASP A 861 -29.78 17.83 -32.90
C ASP A 861 -30.72 17.12 -31.93
N ALA A 862 -30.39 17.13 -30.64
CA ALA A 862 -31.19 16.56 -29.57
C ALA A 862 -32.15 17.58 -28.93
N SER A 863 -32.06 18.87 -29.29
CA SER A 863 -32.86 19.96 -28.70
C SER A 863 -34.37 19.79 -28.85
N THR A 864 -34.80 19.05 -29.88
CA THR A 864 -36.21 18.71 -30.14
C THR A 864 -36.71 17.51 -29.33
N LEU A 865 -35.82 16.78 -28.67
CA LEU A 865 -36.11 15.56 -27.89
C LEU A 865 -36.01 15.80 -26.38
N THR A 866 -35.51 16.97 -25.97
CA THR A 866 -35.28 17.34 -24.59
C THR A 866 -35.80 18.75 -24.31
N ARG A 867 -36.54 18.93 -23.22
CA ARG A 867 -36.83 20.24 -22.65
C ARG A 867 -36.00 20.43 -21.40
N PHE A 868 -35.32 21.56 -21.31
CA PHE A 868 -34.65 21.92 -20.06
C PHE A 868 -35.70 22.27 -19.00
N VAL A 869 -35.52 21.72 -17.80
CA VAL A 869 -36.28 22.07 -16.60
C VAL A 869 -35.31 22.70 -15.62
N ALA A 870 -35.54 23.97 -15.34
CA ALA A 870 -34.81 24.70 -14.32
C ALA A 870 -35.47 24.46 -12.94
N LYS A 871 -34.66 24.29 -11.91
CA LYS A 871 -35.09 24.22 -10.51
C LYS A 871 -34.19 25.12 -9.67
N PRO A 872 -34.69 25.65 -8.53
CA PRO A 872 -33.84 26.40 -7.63
C PRO A 872 -32.82 25.47 -6.96
N ASN A 873 -31.54 25.84 -6.97
CA ASN A 873 -30.54 25.19 -6.13
C ASN A 873 -30.77 25.63 -4.68
N TYR A 874 -31.51 24.81 -3.93
CA TYR A 874 -31.93 25.12 -2.56
C TYR A 874 -30.75 25.44 -1.62
N ARG A 875 -29.60 24.80 -1.84
CA ARG A 875 -28.40 24.99 -1.01
C ARG A 875 -27.70 26.32 -1.31
N ALA A 876 -27.64 26.71 -2.59
CA ALA A 876 -27.04 27.97 -3.02
C ALA A 876 -27.93 29.16 -2.64
N ILE A 877 -29.22 29.13 -3.04
CA ILE A 877 -30.17 30.20 -2.75
C ILE A 877 -30.43 30.35 -1.25
N GLY A 878 -30.43 29.24 -0.49
CA GLY A 878 -30.65 29.24 0.96
C GLY A 878 -29.59 30.01 1.77
N LYS A 879 -28.40 30.26 1.18
CA LYS A 879 -27.33 31.07 1.78
C LYS A 879 -27.34 32.52 1.28
N GLY A 880 -28.17 32.84 0.29
CA GLY A 880 -28.19 34.11 -0.42
C GLY A 880 -29.35 35.05 -0.01
N PRO A 881 -29.43 36.22 -0.66
CA PRO A 881 -30.43 37.26 -0.34
C PRO A 881 -31.87 36.84 -0.66
N PHE A 882 -32.08 35.85 -1.52
CA PHE A 882 -33.41 35.41 -1.97
C PHE A 882 -33.97 34.20 -1.20
N LYS A 883 -33.40 33.83 -0.05
CA LYS A 883 -33.80 32.65 0.74
C LYS A 883 -35.30 32.61 1.09
N SER A 884 -35.92 33.76 1.39
CA SER A 884 -37.34 33.87 1.74
C SER A 884 -38.27 33.74 0.53
N MET A 885 -37.72 33.84 -0.68
CA MET A 885 -38.47 33.79 -1.95
C MET A 885 -38.41 32.42 -2.63
N ILE A 886 -37.71 31.43 -2.05
CA ILE A 886 -37.54 30.07 -2.61
C ILE A 886 -38.86 29.43 -3.07
N PRO A 887 -39.97 29.46 -2.31
CA PRO A 887 -41.24 28.88 -2.77
C PRO A 887 -41.79 29.58 -4.02
N LYS A 888 -41.60 30.89 -4.14
CA LYS A 888 -42.05 31.70 -5.29
C LYS A 888 -41.14 31.53 -6.50
N ILE A 889 -39.83 31.44 -6.28
CA ILE A 889 -38.84 31.12 -7.32
C ILE A 889 -39.11 29.71 -7.89
N LYS A 890 -39.44 28.74 -7.04
CA LYS A 890 -39.87 27.41 -7.48
C LYS A 890 -41.12 27.49 -8.38
N ALA A 891 -42.16 28.22 -7.94
CA ALA A 891 -43.39 28.39 -8.71
C ALA A 891 -43.17 29.13 -10.05
N HIS A 892 -42.19 30.04 -10.11
CA HIS A 892 -41.76 30.68 -11.36
C HIS A 892 -41.14 29.67 -12.32
N PHE A 893 -40.21 28.85 -11.82
CA PHE A 893 -39.57 27.81 -12.63
C PHE A 893 -40.52 26.71 -13.10
N GLU A 894 -41.60 26.43 -12.37
CA GLU A 894 -42.65 25.51 -12.81
C GLU A 894 -43.47 26.05 -14.02
N LYS A 895 -43.46 27.37 -14.27
CA LYS A 895 -44.25 28.02 -15.31
C LYS A 895 -43.43 28.50 -16.51
N ILE A 896 -42.14 28.73 -16.34
CA ILE A 896 -41.26 29.22 -17.40
C ILE A 896 -40.74 28.09 -18.28
N ASP A 897 -40.42 28.40 -19.54
CA ASP A 897 -39.68 27.47 -20.39
C ASP A 897 -38.20 27.41 -19.97
N GLY A 898 -37.72 26.23 -19.54
CA GLY A 898 -36.34 26.09 -19.10
C GLY A 898 -35.32 26.20 -20.24
N ASN A 899 -35.73 26.07 -21.51
CA ASN A 899 -34.85 26.40 -22.65
C ASN A 899 -34.48 27.89 -22.65
N LEU A 900 -35.45 28.76 -22.34
CA LEU A 900 -35.22 30.20 -22.18
C LEU A 900 -34.29 30.49 -20.99
N VAL A 901 -34.43 29.74 -19.90
CA VAL A 901 -33.55 29.87 -18.72
C VAL A 901 -32.12 29.46 -19.06
N GLN A 902 -31.94 28.32 -19.74
CA GLN A 902 -30.63 27.84 -20.20
C GLN A 902 -29.96 28.81 -21.17
N GLN A 903 -30.72 29.40 -22.10
CA GLN A 903 -30.19 30.39 -23.03
C GLN A 903 -29.76 31.68 -22.31
N LYS A 904 -30.60 32.19 -21.40
CA LYS A 904 -30.32 33.42 -20.66
C LYS A 904 -29.15 33.26 -19.68
N ILE A 905 -29.03 32.10 -19.02
CA ILE A 905 -27.92 31.84 -18.09
C ILE A 905 -26.57 31.71 -18.83
N ALA A 906 -26.57 31.21 -20.06
CA ALA A 906 -25.37 31.17 -20.90
C ALA A 906 -24.88 32.59 -21.29
N SER A 907 -25.77 33.59 -21.27
CA SER A 907 -25.48 35.00 -21.56
C SER A 907 -25.31 35.91 -20.33
N GLY A 908 -25.44 35.38 -19.10
CA GLY A 908 -25.34 36.16 -17.86
C GLY A 908 -26.24 35.66 -16.74
N ASN A 909 -26.68 36.53 -15.84
CA ASN A 909 -27.63 36.15 -14.78
C ASN A 909 -29.06 36.02 -15.34
N TYR A 910 -29.83 35.09 -14.77
CA TYR A 910 -31.25 34.96 -15.08
C TYR A 910 -32.05 35.92 -14.19
N VAL A 911 -32.53 37.01 -14.77
CA VAL A 911 -33.25 38.09 -14.07
C VAL A 911 -34.75 38.06 -14.39
N PHE A 912 -35.58 38.14 -13.35
CA PHE A 912 -37.04 38.19 -13.46
C PHE A 912 -37.66 38.86 -12.21
N THR A 913 -38.92 39.27 -12.29
CA THR A 913 -39.61 39.98 -11.20
C THR A 913 -40.67 39.09 -10.55
N ILE A 914 -40.68 39.01 -9.22
CA ILE A 914 -41.75 38.40 -8.41
C ILE A 914 -42.26 39.47 -7.45
N ASP A 915 -43.58 39.74 -7.43
CA ASP A 915 -44.22 40.69 -6.51
C ASP A 915 -43.47 42.04 -6.42
N SER A 916 -43.16 42.64 -7.57
CA SER A 916 -42.42 43.91 -7.71
C SER A 916 -40.98 43.90 -7.17
N THR A 917 -40.43 42.73 -6.85
CA THR A 917 -39.03 42.53 -6.44
C THR A 917 -38.25 41.88 -7.58
N GLU A 918 -37.14 42.48 -8.00
CA GLU A 918 -36.24 41.91 -9.00
C GLU A 918 -35.38 40.79 -8.37
N VAL A 919 -35.45 39.61 -8.97
CA VAL A 919 -34.68 38.42 -8.59
C VAL A 919 -33.66 38.14 -9.69
N SER A 920 -32.38 38.15 -9.33
CA SER A 920 -31.25 37.90 -10.25
C SER A 920 -30.50 36.65 -9.78
N LEU A 921 -30.59 35.56 -10.55
CA LEU A 921 -30.00 34.26 -10.20
C LEU A 921 -28.78 33.96 -11.08
N THR A 922 -27.71 33.47 -10.46
CA THR A 922 -26.50 33.01 -11.16
C THR A 922 -26.61 31.55 -11.56
N ALA A 923 -25.66 31.03 -12.36
CA ALA A 923 -25.63 29.62 -12.75
C ALA A 923 -25.51 28.67 -11.55
N ALA A 924 -24.89 29.11 -10.45
CA ALA A 924 -24.79 28.32 -9.22
C ALA A 924 -26.12 28.22 -8.46
N ASP A 925 -27.03 29.17 -8.68
CA ASP A 925 -28.34 29.25 -8.02
C ASP A 925 -29.42 28.40 -8.72
N ILE A 926 -29.16 27.89 -9.92
CA ILE A 926 -30.12 27.15 -10.74
C ILE A 926 -29.58 25.76 -11.07
N GLU A 927 -30.36 24.74 -10.75
CA GLU A 927 -30.14 23.39 -11.26
C GLU A 927 -30.91 23.23 -12.57
N ILE A 928 -30.19 23.08 -13.69
CA ILE A 928 -30.81 22.81 -14.99
C ILE A 928 -30.65 21.33 -15.30
N SER A 929 -31.77 20.66 -15.51
CA SER A 929 -31.84 19.25 -15.90
C SER A 929 -32.53 19.15 -17.26
N SER A 930 -32.04 18.24 -18.11
CA SER A 930 -32.70 17.91 -19.37
C SER A 930 -33.76 16.84 -19.10
N GLN A 931 -35.03 17.12 -19.41
CA GLN A 931 -36.11 16.13 -19.40
C GLN A 931 -36.50 15.75 -20.84
N ALA A 932 -36.66 14.46 -21.10
CA ALA A 932 -37.13 14.01 -22.41
C ALA A 932 -38.57 14.49 -22.68
N THR A 933 -38.84 14.98 -23.89
CA THR A 933 -40.18 15.39 -24.31
C THR A 933 -40.83 14.35 -25.21
N GLY A 934 -42.09 14.00 -24.93
CA GLY A 934 -42.91 13.10 -25.74
C GLY A 934 -42.68 11.61 -25.49
N GLU A 935 -42.67 10.83 -26.58
CA GLU A 935 -42.60 9.37 -26.59
C GLU A 935 -41.17 8.79 -26.45
N PHE A 936 -40.16 9.64 -26.27
CA PHE A 936 -38.77 9.21 -26.16
C PHE A 936 -38.26 9.29 -24.71
N VAL A 937 -37.34 8.39 -24.35
CA VAL A 937 -36.49 8.50 -23.15
C VAL A 937 -35.08 8.82 -23.59
N VAL A 938 -34.52 9.91 -23.08
CA VAL A 938 -33.20 10.42 -23.49
C VAL A 938 -32.16 10.15 -22.41
N GLN A 939 -31.06 9.52 -22.77
CA GLN A 939 -29.89 9.30 -21.92
C GLN A 939 -28.67 9.95 -22.54
N SER A 940 -27.79 10.52 -21.72
CA SER A 940 -26.55 11.14 -22.18
C SER A 940 -25.38 10.87 -21.25
N GLU A 941 -24.23 10.50 -21.81
CA GLU A 941 -22.99 10.32 -21.06
C GLU A 941 -21.77 10.63 -21.95
N GLY A 942 -20.81 11.41 -21.44
CA GLY A 942 -19.54 11.70 -22.11
C GLY A 942 -19.69 12.16 -23.57
N GLY A 943 -20.65 13.07 -23.84
CA GLY A 943 -20.90 13.62 -25.18
C GLY A 943 -21.75 12.76 -26.13
N MET A 944 -22.12 11.53 -25.76
CA MET A 944 -23.06 10.71 -26.55
C MET A 944 -24.46 10.84 -25.96
N THR A 945 -25.45 11.09 -26.83
CA THR A 945 -26.87 11.16 -26.47
C THR A 945 -27.64 10.12 -27.26
N VAL A 946 -28.51 9.36 -26.58
CA VAL A 946 -29.42 8.42 -27.21
C VAL A 946 -30.85 8.72 -26.77
N ALA A 947 -31.81 8.57 -27.68
CA ALA A 947 -33.24 8.74 -27.44
C ALA A 947 -33.98 7.47 -27.85
N LEU A 948 -34.51 6.75 -26.87
CA LEU A 948 -35.21 5.48 -27.05
C LEU A 948 -36.72 5.70 -27.15
N ASP A 949 -37.34 5.18 -28.19
CA ASP A 949 -38.80 5.25 -28.38
C ASP A 949 -39.50 4.25 -27.45
N LYS A 950 -40.35 4.74 -26.55
CA LYS A 950 -41.06 3.90 -25.56
C LYS A 950 -42.47 3.49 -26.01
N THR A 951 -42.94 3.95 -27.17
CA THR A 951 -44.29 3.63 -27.66
C THR A 951 -44.38 2.15 -28.07
N LEU A 952 -45.37 1.43 -27.53
CA LEU A 952 -45.64 0.02 -27.84
C LEU A 952 -46.84 -0.10 -28.79
N THR A 953 -46.58 -0.50 -30.03
CA THR A 953 -47.65 -0.87 -30.98
C THR A 953 -48.11 -2.31 -30.74
N HIS A 954 -49.33 -2.65 -31.16
CA HIS A 954 -49.87 -4.02 -31.01
C HIS A 954 -48.91 -5.11 -31.53
N PRO A 955 -48.30 -5.00 -32.74
CA PRO A 955 -47.33 -5.99 -33.21
C PRO A 955 -46.09 -6.14 -32.31
N LEU A 956 -45.60 -5.04 -31.72
CA LEU A 956 -44.46 -5.09 -30.80
C LEU A 956 -44.84 -5.80 -29.49
N ILE A 957 -46.07 -5.59 -29.00
CA ILE A 957 -46.58 -6.28 -27.80
C ILE A 957 -46.63 -7.79 -28.05
N ILE A 958 -47.22 -8.22 -29.17
CA ILE A 958 -47.33 -9.64 -29.55
C ILE A 958 -45.95 -10.30 -29.67
N GLU A 959 -44.97 -9.65 -30.32
CA GLU A 959 -43.60 -10.17 -30.38
C GLU A 959 -42.91 -10.22 -28.99
N GLY A 960 -43.20 -9.24 -28.13
CA GLY A 960 -42.72 -9.20 -26.75
C GLY A 960 -43.24 -10.38 -25.92
N LEU A 961 -44.51 -10.76 -26.10
CA LEU A 961 -45.11 -11.94 -25.47
C LEU A 961 -44.42 -13.23 -25.95
N ALA A 962 -44.11 -13.36 -27.24
CA ALA A 962 -43.39 -14.52 -27.76
C ALA A 962 -42.00 -14.70 -27.10
N ARG A 963 -41.26 -13.60 -26.92
CA ARG A 963 -39.93 -13.62 -26.28
C ARG A 963 -40.01 -13.92 -24.79
N GLU A 964 -41.03 -13.44 -24.10
CA GLU A 964 -41.26 -13.78 -22.69
C GLU A 964 -41.66 -15.25 -22.53
N LEU A 965 -42.49 -15.81 -23.42
CA LEU A 965 -42.82 -17.24 -23.47
C LEU A 965 -41.56 -18.10 -23.60
N VAL A 966 -40.69 -17.80 -24.57
CA VAL A 966 -39.40 -18.50 -24.74
C VAL A 966 -38.58 -18.45 -23.46
N ASN A 967 -38.49 -17.28 -22.81
CA ASN A 967 -37.74 -17.14 -21.55
C ASN A 967 -38.29 -18.04 -20.44
N LYS A 968 -39.61 -18.10 -20.26
CA LYS A 968 -40.24 -18.95 -19.24
C LYS A 968 -40.07 -20.43 -19.56
N ILE A 969 -40.28 -20.84 -20.81
CA ILE A 969 -40.09 -22.23 -21.23
C ILE A 969 -38.64 -22.69 -20.98
N GLN A 970 -37.65 -21.86 -21.29
CA GLN A 970 -36.26 -22.17 -21.02
C GLN A 970 -35.94 -22.26 -19.53
N HIS A 971 -36.62 -21.47 -18.69
CA HIS A 971 -36.53 -21.61 -17.23
C HIS A 971 -37.07 -22.95 -16.76
N ILE A 972 -38.25 -23.35 -17.25
CA ILE A 972 -38.88 -24.63 -16.91
C ILE A 972 -37.97 -25.80 -17.33
N ARG A 973 -37.35 -25.73 -18.53
CA ARG A 973 -36.37 -26.73 -18.99
C ARG A 973 -35.22 -26.89 -18.01
N LYS A 974 -34.67 -25.78 -17.52
CA LYS A 974 -33.56 -25.77 -16.56
C LYS A 974 -33.98 -26.36 -15.21
N GLU A 975 -35.15 -25.99 -14.69
CA GLU A 975 -35.69 -26.53 -13.43
C GLU A 975 -36.01 -28.02 -13.53
N ALA A 976 -36.47 -28.48 -14.69
CA ALA A 976 -36.73 -29.88 -14.97
C ALA A 976 -35.46 -30.72 -15.19
N GLY A 977 -34.27 -30.10 -15.12
CA GLY A 977 -33.00 -30.79 -15.31
C GLY A 977 -32.78 -31.34 -16.73
N PHE A 978 -33.45 -30.75 -17.74
CA PHE A 978 -33.27 -31.19 -19.12
C PHE A 978 -31.90 -30.78 -19.64
N ASP A 979 -31.30 -31.64 -20.47
CA ASP A 979 -30.07 -31.30 -21.17
C ASP A 979 -30.34 -30.21 -22.21
N ILE A 980 -29.31 -29.41 -22.49
CA ILE A 980 -29.42 -28.26 -23.41
C ILE A 980 -29.91 -28.69 -24.80
N VAL A 981 -29.64 -29.93 -25.21
CA VAL A 981 -30.00 -30.49 -26.52
C VAL A 981 -31.36 -31.20 -26.57
N ASP A 982 -32.05 -31.35 -25.44
CA ASP A 982 -33.30 -32.11 -25.37
C ASP A 982 -34.42 -31.48 -26.21
N ARG A 983 -35.15 -32.29 -26.98
CA ARG A 983 -36.36 -31.86 -27.70
C ARG A 983 -37.58 -31.96 -26.80
N ILE A 984 -38.51 -31.00 -26.92
CA ILE A 984 -39.70 -30.94 -26.05
C ILE A 984 -41.01 -30.80 -26.84
N SER A 985 -42.13 -31.11 -26.20
CA SER A 985 -43.46 -30.60 -26.54
C SER A 985 -43.90 -29.57 -25.51
N ILE A 986 -44.61 -28.52 -25.95
CA ILE A 986 -45.12 -27.45 -25.10
C ILE A 986 -46.65 -27.51 -25.09
N SER A 987 -47.26 -27.45 -23.91
CA SER A 987 -48.70 -27.25 -23.75
C SER A 987 -48.97 -26.02 -22.89
N TYR A 988 -49.97 -25.20 -23.24
CA TYR A 988 -50.30 -23.97 -22.50
C TYR A 988 -51.80 -23.77 -22.24
N TRP A 989 -52.14 -23.02 -21.19
CA TRP A 989 -53.48 -22.51 -20.91
C TRP A 989 -53.40 -21.08 -20.36
N VAL A 990 -54.26 -20.19 -20.83
CA VAL A 990 -54.32 -18.79 -20.37
C VAL A 990 -55.40 -18.67 -19.30
N GLU A 991 -55.03 -18.21 -18.11
CA GLU A 991 -55.95 -18.18 -16.97
C GLU A 991 -56.99 -17.04 -17.08
N ASP A 992 -56.64 -15.96 -17.79
CA ASP A 992 -57.50 -14.81 -18.05
C ASP A 992 -58.16 -14.92 -19.44
N PRO A 993 -59.46 -15.26 -19.52
CA PRO A 993 -60.16 -15.41 -20.80
C PRO A 993 -60.17 -14.13 -21.64
N ALA A 994 -60.10 -12.95 -21.01
CA ALA A 994 -60.09 -11.67 -21.72
C ALA A 994 -58.76 -11.41 -22.44
N ARG A 995 -57.69 -12.12 -22.07
CA ARG A 995 -56.34 -12.01 -22.64
C ARG A 995 -55.93 -13.25 -23.43
N GLN A 996 -56.82 -14.23 -23.59
CA GLN A 996 -56.56 -15.48 -24.32
C GLN A 996 -56.17 -15.21 -25.78
N GLY A 997 -56.85 -14.27 -26.44
CA GLY A 997 -56.59 -13.89 -27.83
C GLY A 997 -55.16 -13.41 -28.07
N ASP A 998 -54.53 -12.74 -27.09
CA ASP A 998 -53.17 -12.21 -27.23
C ASP A 998 -52.13 -13.35 -27.34
N ILE A 999 -52.28 -14.41 -26.54
CA ILE A 999 -51.36 -15.56 -26.54
C ILE A 999 -51.61 -16.45 -27.75
N GLU A 1000 -52.86 -16.63 -28.16
CA GLU A 1000 -53.21 -17.33 -29.39
C GLU A 1000 -52.63 -16.62 -30.62
N GLU A 1001 -52.81 -15.30 -30.73
CA GLU A 1001 -52.20 -14.48 -31.78
C GLU A 1001 -50.68 -14.58 -31.74
N THR A 1002 -50.07 -14.55 -30.55
CA THR A 1002 -48.63 -14.72 -30.36
C THR A 1002 -48.13 -16.06 -30.91
N ILE A 1003 -48.84 -17.16 -30.67
CA ILE A 1003 -48.45 -18.49 -31.14
C ILE A 1003 -48.68 -18.64 -32.64
N VAL A 1004 -49.73 -18.03 -33.19
CA VAL A 1004 -49.95 -18.00 -34.65
C VAL A 1004 -48.86 -17.20 -35.35
N ALA A 1005 -48.56 -15.98 -34.87
CA ALA A 1005 -47.60 -15.08 -35.50
C ALA A 1005 -46.14 -15.48 -35.27
N HIS A 1006 -45.80 -16.04 -34.10
CA HIS A 1006 -44.43 -16.31 -33.68
C HIS A 1006 -44.17 -17.74 -33.18
N GLY A 1007 -45.10 -18.67 -33.36
CA GLY A 1007 -44.95 -20.06 -32.89
C GLY A 1007 -43.74 -20.79 -33.49
N THR A 1008 -43.36 -20.48 -34.73
CA THR A 1008 -42.11 -21.01 -35.34
C THR A 1008 -40.87 -20.54 -34.58
N TYR A 1009 -40.81 -19.25 -34.22
CA TYR A 1009 -39.73 -18.69 -33.41
C TYR A 1009 -39.69 -19.33 -32.02
N VAL A 1010 -40.84 -19.45 -31.35
CA VAL A 1010 -40.94 -20.09 -30.02
C VAL A 1010 -40.43 -21.53 -30.08
N LYS A 1011 -40.84 -22.31 -31.10
CA LYS A 1011 -40.37 -23.69 -31.30
C LYS A 1011 -38.86 -23.76 -31.51
N GLN A 1012 -38.31 -22.91 -32.37
CA GLN A 1012 -36.88 -22.88 -32.67
C GLN A 1012 -36.05 -22.55 -31.42
N GLU A 1013 -36.39 -21.48 -30.71
CA GLU A 1013 -35.62 -21.02 -29.56
C GLU A 1013 -35.78 -21.92 -28.31
N THR A 1014 -36.77 -22.82 -28.27
CA THR A 1014 -37.02 -23.74 -27.15
C THR A 1014 -36.76 -25.21 -27.46
N LEU A 1015 -36.33 -25.50 -28.71
CA LEU A 1015 -36.19 -26.84 -29.26
C LEU A 1015 -37.50 -27.67 -29.21
N ALA A 1016 -38.65 -27.00 -29.27
CA ALA A 1016 -39.94 -27.65 -29.23
C ALA A 1016 -40.38 -28.15 -30.60
N ARG A 1017 -40.97 -29.35 -30.64
CA ARG A 1017 -41.57 -29.94 -31.84
C ARG A 1017 -42.99 -29.43 -32.07
N TYR A 1018 -43.76 -29.34 -30.99
CA TYR A 1018 -45.18 -28.99 -31.01
C TYR A 1018 -45.52 -27.98 -29.92
N ILE A 1019 -46.52 -27.15 -30.20
CA ILE A 1019 -47.16 -26.25 -29.24
C ILE A 1019 -48.67 -26.55 -29.31
N THR A 1020 -49.26 -26.97 -28.20
CA THR A 1020 -50.68 -27.34 -28.08
C THR A 1020 -51.35 -26.66 -26.90
N THR A 1021 -52.68 -26.66 -26.83
CA THR A 1021 -53.40 -26.20 -25.65
C THR A 1021 -53.45 -27.31 -24.59
N LEU A 1022 -53.44 -26.93 -23.31
CA LEU A 1022 -53.63 -27.86 -22.19
C LEU A 1022 -55.10 -28.28 -22.11
N GLY A 1023 -55.35 -29.59 -22.12
CA GLY A 1023 -56.69 -30.16 -21.93
C GLY A 1023 -57.17 -30.18 -20.48
N ASP A 1024 -56.25 -30.18 -19.51
CA ASP A 1024 -56.53 -29.99 -18.08
C ASP A 1024 -56.02 -28.61 -17.64
N HIS A 1025 -56.94 -27.71 -17.31
CA HIS A 1025 -56.65 -26.33 -16.90
C HIS A 1025 -55.99 -26.24 -15.50
N ALA A 1026 -55.97 -27.33 -14.73
CA ALA A 1026 -55.24 -27.43 -13.48
C ALA A 1026 -53.79 -27.94 -13.63
N ALA A 1027 -53.41 -28.43 -14.82
CA ALA A 1027 -52.08 -28.94 -15.12
C ALA A 1027 -51.08 -27.83 -15.50
N GLY A 1028 -49.77 -28.12 -15.39
CA GLY A 1028 -48.70 -27.19 -15.73
C GLY A 1028 -48.38 -26.14 -14.64
N SER A 1029 -47.21 -25.53 -14.77
CA SER A 1029 -46.70 -24.51 -13.83
C SER A 1029 -47.21 -23.12 -14.20
N PRO A 1030 -47.67 -22.29 -13.24
CA PRO A 1030 -48.17 -20.94 -13.52
C PRO A 1030 -47.02 -19.96 -13.78
N TRP A 1031 -47.17 -19.12 -14.81
CA TRP A 1031 -46.18 -18.12 -15.19
C TRP A 1031 -46.84 -16.80 -15.62
N ASN A 1032 -46.24 -15.69 -15.20
CA ASN A 1032 -46.61 -14.37 -15.68
C ASN A 1032 -45.85 -14.03 -16.97
N ILE A 1033 -46.58 -13.86 -18.07
CA ILE A 1033 -46.12 -13.44 -19.39
C ILE A 1033 -46.51 -11.97 -19.60
N ASN A 1034 -45.67 -11.05 -19.10
CA ASN A 1034 -45.86 -9.59 -19.20
C ASN A 1034 -47.26 -9.08 -18.79
N GLY A 1035 -47.81 -9.62 -17.70
CA GLY A 1035 -49.11 -9.27 -17.14
C GLY A 1035 -50.20 -10.31 -17.39
N ILE A 1036 -49.96 -11.29 -18.27
CA ILE A 1036 -50.90 -12.37 -18.59
C ILE A 1036 -50.50 -13.63 -17.81
N GLN A 1037 -51.42 -14.21 -17.03
CA GLN A 1037 -51.17 -15.48 -16.34
C GLN A 1037 -51.40 -16.64 -17.30
N VAL A 1038 -50.35 -17.46 -17.48
CA VAL A 1038 -50.35 -18.61 -18.39
C VAL A 1038 -49.76 -19.81 -17.66
N ARG A 1039 -50.47 -20.94 -17.69
CA ARG A 1039 -49.94 -22.23 -17.23
C ARG A 1039 -49.23 -22.92 -18.39
N ILE A 1040 -48.01 -23.39 -18.15
CA ILE A 1040 -47.17 -24.03 -19.16
C ILE A 1040 -46.71 -25.39 -18.64
N GLU A 1041 -46.89 -26.43 -19.47
CA GLU A 1041 -46.33 -27.77 -19.29
C GLU A 1041 -45.34 -28.05 -20.42
N ILE A 1042 -44.19 -28.63 -20.09
CA ILE A 1042 -43.25 -29.16 -21.09
C ILE A 1042 -43.01 -30.64 -20.85
N LYS A 1043 -42.88 -31.42 -21.93
CA LYS A 1043 -42.53 -32.84 -21.87
C LYS A 1043 -41.31 -33.12 -22.74
N LYS A 1044 -40.36 -33.89 -22.21
CA LYS A 1044 -39.19 -34.36 -22.98
C LYS A 1044 -39.66 -35.39 -24.01
N GLU A 1045 -39.36 -35.13 -25.26
CA GLU A 1045 -39.62 -36.07 -26.34
C GLU A 1045 -38.49 -37.11 -26.34
N GLN A 1046 -38.83 -38.40 -26.16
CA GLN A 1046 -37.86 -39.47 -26.35
C GLN A 1046 -37.57 -39.62 -27.86
N GLY A 1047 -36.30 -39.57 -28.23
CA GLY A 1047 -35.87 -39.65 -29.62
C GLY A 1047 -36.30 -40.94 -30.31
N LYS A 1048 -36.73 -40.81 -31.57
CA LYS A 1048 -36.32 -41.75 -32.61
C LYS A 1048 -35.08 -41.19 -33.26
#